data_AF-A0A941CN54-F1
#
_entry.id   AF-A0A941CN54-F1
#
_cell.length_a   1.000
_cell.length_b   1.000
_cell.length_c   1.000
_cell.angle_alpha   90.00
_cell.angle_beta   90.00
_cell.angle_gamma   90.00
#
_symmetry.space_group_name_H-M   'P 1'
#
loop_
_entity.id
_entity.type
_entity.pdbx_description
1 polymer ?
#
loop_
_entity_poly.entity_id
_entity_poly.type
_entity_poly.pdbx_seq_one_letter_code
_entity_poly.pdbx_strand_id
1 'polypeptide(L)'
;MYTIKLDNQILWDPRVEELKIEEPKVKLEVNKAGTLAFRILPRHPLYNQIKKLKSVVEVYQDGVLIFRGRPLEDELDTWNAKDIICEGDLAMLNDSLVRPYSFQGSISDYLTKLITDHNAQVEASKHFTLGTITVTDPNNYITRGNSDFPNTWQEIESKLLGTLGGYIIIRRTGGINYIDYLTDSTVRSDQVIRLGENLLKVKQERSGDTIATAIIPIGAELENEDGSKYRVDIKTVNGGVDYVYNPDAVDQYGWIFKMIRFDDVTVPSNLLTKANQALAQSILQLNTIELTAVDLSMIDVNIDEFRIFEYVEVESQAHQLGDFYLIRQMDIDLMNPENNIITVGAEYTSLTEKQFQTELGLKNIQLTPGPPGPQGEPGPPGIPGPPGTDGQTLYTWVKYADTPTSGMSDFPDGKTYMGIAYNKTTATESTTYADYSWSLIKGTDGLPGAPGANGVTTYTWVKYADTITGTGMSDSPTGKRFLGLAHNKTTSTESTNAADYQWSPLYDNVKVGGRNLLLNSSAEKVSLTEYLQYANIASVFDEHGVGQFTISFDMKSPVAGNIQVYCADRAASEIKYNFPQKIFSATTEYARYSMTVEVTLNNASASITSLAFYGTYGTGRFPSVKNVKIERGNIATDYTPAPEDVEQNTVDVVNTATTALNTAITESAEAITREIAKTYTTKTDLETYKEEVSLAITQTAEDFNLEFTNYDERVTKLDGDTKSEFSEIKKHIRFIDGKIILGQVANPFILEIRNNRICFIQDGVEVAYLSNEAQTQKLYINDGHIVKSLRIGNYAFVPRDNGNLSFRKVT
;
A
#
# COMPACT_ATOMS: atom_id res chain seq x y z
N MET A 1 -23.81 20.65 10.13
CA MET A 1 -24.07 20.57 11.59
C MET A 1 -24.75 19.27 11.97
N TYR A 2 -24.16 18.55 12.93
CA TYR A 2 -24.67 17.26 13.42
C TYR A 2 -25.68 17.41 14.58
N THR A 3 -26.59 16.44 14.70
CA THR A 3 -27.46 16.21 15.89
C THR A 3 -27.69 14.71 16.08
N ILE A 4 -27.97 14.26 17.31
CA ILE A 4 -28.30 12.86 17.62
C ILE A 4 -29.66 12.78 18.32
N LYS A 5 -30.46 11.76 17.98
CA LYS A 5 -31.72 11.41 18.66
C LYS A 5 -31.62 10.05 19.35
N LEU A 6 -32.34 9.91 20.46
CA LEU A 6 -32.59 8.67 21.19
C LEU A 6 -34.12 8.49 21.34
N ASP A 7 -34.68 7.42 20.81
CA ASP A 7 -36.12 7.11 20.91
C ASP A 7 -37.03 8.33 20.57
N ASN A 8 -36.71 8.99 19.45
CA ASN A 8 -37.30 10.26 18.94
C ASN A 8 -37.07 11.54 19.78
N GLN A 9 -36.46 11.46 20.96
CA GLN A 9 -36.00 12.64 21.73
C GLN A 9 -34.64 13.12 21.21
N ILE A 10 -34.32 14.41 21.31
CA ILE A 10 -32.96 14.90 21.00
C ILE A 10 -32.02 14.45 22.12
N LEU A 11 -31.03 13.63 21.77
CA LEU A 11 -29.97 13.18 22.68
C LEU A 11 -28.85 14.22 22.76
N TRP A 12 -28.48 14.81 21.62
CA TRP A 12 -27.45 15.83 21.53
C TRP A 12 -27.73 16.80 20.38
N ASP A 13 -27.50 18.08 20.67
CA ASP A 13 -27.46 19.19 19.72
C ASP A 13 -26.33 20.12 20.21
N PRO A 14 -25.33 20.47 19.39
CA PRO A 14 -24.19 21.28 19.83
C PRO A 14 -24.57 22.71 20.26
N ARG A 15 -25.82 23.13 20.06
CA ARG A 15 -26.37 24.43 20.48
C ARG A 15 -27.04 24.39 21.86
N VAL A 16 -27.10 23.23 22.52
CA VAL A 16 -27.81 23.00 23.79
C VAL A 16 -26.87 22.34 24.81
N GLU A 17 -26.28 23.14 25.70
CA GLU A 17 -25.27 22.68 26.68
C GLU A 17 -25.86 21.66 27.70
N GLU A 18 -27.17 21.70 27.96
CA GLU A 18 -27.87 20.71 28.79
C GLU A 18 -27.96 19.31 28.15
N LEU A 19 -27.76 19.20 26.83
CA LEU A 19 -27.78 17.95 26.07
C LEU A 19 -26.38 17.47 25.68
N LYS A 20 -25.33 18.00 26.30
CA LYS A 20 -23.93 17.70 25.98
C LYS A 20 -23.55 16.25 26.25
N ILE A 21 -22.92 15.64 25.24
CA ILE A 21 -22.20 14.37 25.31
C ILE A 21 -20.74 14.62 24.91
N GLU A 22 -19.85 13.71 25.28
CA GLU A 22 -18.40 13.78 25.03
C GLU A 22 -18.03 12.78 23.91
N GLU A 23 -17.03 13.15 23.09
CA GLU A 23 -16.48 12.35 21.97
C GLU A 23 -17.48 11.58 21.07
N PRO A 24 -18.57 12.19 20.57
CA PRO A 24 -19.49 11.52 19.66
C PRO A 24 -18.84 11.27 18.29
N LYS A 25 -18.62 10.00 17.94
CA LYS A 25 -17.92 9.56 16.73
C LYS A 25 -18.71 8.47 16.01
N VAL A 26 -18.89 8.61 14.70
CA VAL A 26 -19.56 7.63 13.84
C VAL A 26 -18.54 6.98 12.91
N LYS A 27 -18.54 5.65 12.82
CA LYS A 27 -17.81 4.88 11.80
C LYS A 27 -18.79 4.21 10.86
N LEU A 28 -18.62 4.39 9.55
CA LEU A 28 -19.38 3.71 8.51
C LEU A 28 -18.42 2.89 7.64
N GLU A 29 -18.80 1.69 7.22
CA GLU A 29 -18.03 0.89 6.26
C GLU A 29 -18.99 0.09 5.36
N VAL A 30 -18.67 -0.03 4.07
CA VAL A 30 -19.49 -0.79 3.12
C VAL A 30 -19.51 -2.28 3.49
N ASN A 31 -20.67 -2.92 3.35
CA ASN A 31 -20.91 -4.31 3.77
C ASN A 31 -20.65 -4.61 5.27
N LYS A 32 -20.69 -3.61 6.16
CA LYS A 32 -20.66 -3.83 7.62
C LYS A 32 -21.70 -2.99 8.34
N ALA A 33 -22.07 -3.40 9.55
CA ALA A 33 -22.75 -2.51 10.47
C ALA A 33 -21.80 -1.37 10.87
N GLY A 34 -22.23 -0.13 10.66
CA GLY A 34 -21.51 1.03 11.21
C GLY A 34 -21.59 1.06 12.74
N THR A 35 -20.80 1.93 13.35
CA THR A 35 -20.74 2.14 14.80
C THR A 35 -20.99 3.61 15.12
N LEU A 36 -21.66 3.89 16.24
CA LEU A 36 -21.66 5.20 16.89
C LEU A 36 -21.14 5.01 18.32
N ALA A 37 -20.04 5.67 18.66
CA ALA A 37 -19.54 5.76 20.03
C ALA A 37 -19.78 7.17 20.58
N PHE A 38 -20.16 7.29 21.85
CA PHE A 38 -20.22 8.56 22.56
C PHE A 38 -20.22 8.35 24.08
N ARG A 39 -19.87 9.39 24.82
CA ARG A 39 -19.79 9.37 26.28
C ARG A 39 -20.82 10.30 26.91
N ILE A 40 -21.55 9.84 27.93
CA ILE A 40 -22.69 10.55 28.52
C ILE A 40 -22.59 10.63 30.04
N LEU A 41 -22.63 11.87 30.57
CA LEU A 41 -22.44 12.17 31.98
C LEU A 41 -23.73 11.97 32.80
N PRO A 42 -23.66 11.66 34.13
CA PRO A 42 -24.81 11.44 35.01
C PRO A 42 -25.87 12.57 35.06
N ARG A 43 -25.49 13.79 34.67
CA ARG A 43 -26.36 14.97 34.69
C ARG A 43 -27.25 15.09 33.44
N HIS A 44 -26.98 14.33 32.38
CA HIS A 44 -27.71 14.43 31.12
C HIS A 44 -29.16 13.92 31.27
N PRO A 45 -30.19 14.64 30.78
CA PRO A 45 -31.59 14.28 31.02
C PRO A 45 -32.01 12.92 30.44
N LEU A 46 -31.28 12.38 29.47
CA LEU A 46 -31.54 11.05 28.88
C LEU A 46 -30.61 9.94 29.42
N TYR A 47 -29.69 10.22 30.36
CA TYR A 47 -28.68 9.28 30.89
C TYR A 47 -29.26 7.93 31.39
N ASN A 48 -30.46 7.96 31.96
CA ASN A 48 -31.19 6.77 32.47
C ASN A 48 -32.28 6.24 31.50
N GLN A 49 -32.37 6.78 30.28
CA GLN A 49 -33.40 6.39 29.29
C GLN A 49 -32.88 5.40 28.24
N ILE A 50 -31.57 5.43 27.95
CA ILE A 50 -30.85 4.53 27.03
C ILE A 50 -31.04 3.06 27.46
N LYS A 51 -31.45 2.19 26.53
CA LYS A 51 -31.62 0.74 26.77
C LYS A 51 -30.86 -0.09 25.73
N LYS A 52 -29.92 -0.91 26.20
CA LYS A 52 -29.19 -1.88 25.37
C LYS A 52 -30.15 -2.73 24.51
N LEU A 53 -29.75 -2.96 23.27
CA LEU A 53 -30.43 -3.72 22.21
C LEU A 53 -31.86 -3.26 21.84
N LYS A 54 -32.39 -2.18 22.45
CA LYS A 54 -33.80 -1.80 22.37
C LYS A 54 -34.08 -0.34 22.04
N SER A 55 -33.30 0.61 22.56
CA SER A 55 -33.43 2.01 22.13
C SER A 55 -32.92 2.18 20.71
N VAL A 56 -33.57 3.07 19.94
CA VAL A 56 -33.11 3.47 18.60
C VAL A 56 -32.32 4.77 18.73
N VAL A 57 -31.13 4.80 18.14
CA VAL A 57 -30.26 5.98 18.07
C VAL A 57 -30.08 6.38 16.60
N GLU A 58 -30.22 7.67 16.32
CA GLU A 58 -30.18 8.23 14.97
C GLU A 58 -29.29 9.48 14.92
N VAL A 59 -28.37 9.55 13.96
CA VAL A 59 -27.46 10.69 13.73
C VAL A 59 -27.86 11.40 12.45
N TYR A 60 -28.04 12.71 12.54
CA TYR A 60 -28.42 13.56 11.43
C TYR A 60 -27.33 14.61 11.15
N GLN A 61 -26.96 14.77 9.88
CA GLN A 61 -26.16 15.88 9.35
C GLN A 61 -27.12 16.80 8.58
N ASP A 62 -27.36 18.01 9.12
CA ASP A 62 -28.22 19.05 8.51
C ASP A 62 -29.63 18.58 8.09
N GLY A 63 -30.14 17.56 8.78
CA GLY A 63 -31.45 16.94 8.55
C GLY A 63 -31.40 15.63 7.74
N VAL A 64 -30.26 15.30 7.13
CA VAL A 64 -30.02 14.01 6.45
C VAL A 64 -29.61 12.95 7.48
N LEU A 65 -30.29 11.80 7.49
CA LEU A 65 -30.03 10.69 8.42
C LEU A 65 -28.82 9.85 7.95
N ILE A 66 -27.66 10.06 8.56
CA ILE A 66 -26.39 9.39 8.17
C ILE A 66 -26.13 8.06 8.91
N PHE A 67 -26.61 7.92 10.15
CA PHE A 67 -26.51 6.67 10.92
C PHE A 67 -27.82 6.39 11.65
N ARG A 68 -28.23 5.12 11.67
CA ARG A 68 -29.27 4.59 12.55
C ARG A 68 -28.81 3.25 13.11
N GLY A 69 -29.07 3.03 14.40
CA GLY A 69 -28.62 1.85 15.13
C GLY A 69 -29.27 1.73 16.51
N ARG A 70 -28.66 0.90 17.36
CA ARG A 70 -29.08 0.65 18.76
C ARG A 70 -27.86 0.56 19.69
N PRO A 71 -27.98 0.92 20.98
CA PRO A 71 -26.89 0.71 21.95
C PRO A 71 -26.62 -0.79 22.11
N LEU A 72 -25.39 -1.22 21.89
CA LEU A 72 -24.91 -2.58 22.14
C LEU A 72 -24.30 -2.64 23.53
N GLU A 73 -23.37 -1.72 23.82
CA GLU A 73 -22.56 -1.71 25.04
C GLU A 73 -22.78 -0.42 25.84
N ASP A 74 -22.58 -0.53 27.15
CA ASP A 74 -22.31 0.59 28.05
C ASP A 74 -21.31 0.11 29.10
N GLU A 75 -20.31 0.94 29.36
CA GLU A 75 -19.31 0.81 30.44
C GLU A 75 -19.49 1.98 31.40
N LEU A 76 -19.18 1.79 32.70
CA LEU A 76 -19.32 2.80 33.74
C LEU A 76 -17.96 3.09 34.38
N ASP A 77 -17.57 4.36 34.40
CA ASP A 77 -16.35 4.80 35.07
C ASP A 77 -16.54 5.09 36.58
N THR A 78 -15.44 5.44 37.26
CA THR A 78 -15.39 5.82 38.68
C THR A 78 -16.33 6.98 39.06
N TRP A 79 -16.74 7.81 38.09
CA TRP A 79 -17.63 8.96 38.27
C TRP A 79 -19.06 8.69 37.78
N ASN A 80 -19.35 7.48 37.30
CA ASN A 80 -20.60 7.05 36.65
C ASN A 80 -20.87 7.75 35.30
N ALA A 81 -19.86 8.29 34.62
CA ALA A 81 -20.01 8.54 33.19
C ALA A 81 -20.19 7.19 32.48
N LYS A 82 -21.04 7.17 31.44
CA LYS A 82 -21.19 6.00 30.58
C LYS A 82 -20.50 6.23 29.25
N ASP A 83 -19.67 5.29 28.85
CA ASP A 83 -19.19 5.18 27.48
C ASP A 83 -20.15 4.22 26.74
N ILE A 84 -20.81 4.71 25.70
CA ILE A 84 -21.86 4.01 24.95
C ILE A 84 -21.34 3.64 23.57
N ILE A 85 -21.48 2.37 23.18
CA ILE A 85 -21.23 1.89 21.82
C ILE A 85 -22.53 1.40 21.21
N CYS A 86 -22.92 1.97 20.08
CA CYS A 86 -24.09 1.59 19.30
C CYS A 86 -23.70 0.91 17.99
N GLU A 87 -24.39 -0.17 17.65
CA GLU A 87 -24.27 -0.86 16.36
C GLU A 87 -25.36 -0.40 15.38
N GLY A 88 -25.00 -0.24 14.11
CA GLY A 88 -25.87 0.23 13.04
C GLY A 88 -26.82 -0.84 12.50
N ASP A 89 -27.86 -0.40 11.77
CA ASP A 89 -28.99 -1.25 11.33
C ASP A 89 -28.62 -2.63 10.75
N LEU A 90 -27.53 -2.80 9.97
CA LEU A 90 -27.15 -4.12 9.44
C LEU A 90 -26.90 -5.17 10.53
N ALA A 91 -26.49 -4.77 11.74
CA ALA A 91 -26.32 -5.68 12.86
C ALA A 91 -27.63 -6.34 13.30
N MET A 92 -28.79 -5.74 13.00
CA MET A 92 -30.11 -6.30 13.32
C MET A 92 -30.35 -7.64 12.59
N LEU A 93 -29.70 -7.90 11.44
CA LEU A 93 -29.77 -9.17 10.72
C LEU A 93 -29.10 -10.34 11.48
N ASN A 94 -28.37 -10.07 12.57
CA ASN A 94 -27.87 -11.10 13.49
C ASN A 94 -28.95 -11.63 14.46
N ASP A 95 -30.06 -10.89 14.69
CA ASP A 95 -31.09 -11.25 15.67
C ASP A 95 -31.98 -12.43 15.25
N SER A 96 -31.90 -12.88 13.99
CA SER A 96 -32.75 -13.94 13.43
C SER A 96 -31.94 -15.08 12.81
N LEU A 97 -32.37 -16.31 13.08
CA LEU A 97 -31.77 -17.52 12.52
C LEU A 97 -32.46 -17.94 11.23
N VAL A 98 -31.68 -18.26 10.20
CA VAL A 98 -32.19 -18.92 8.99
C VAL A 98 -32.48 -20.37 9.37
N ARG A 99 -33.67 -20.87 9.02
CA ARG A 99 -34.05 -22.26 9.25
C ARG A 99 -33.55 -23.15 8.11
N PRO A 100 -33.14 -24.41 8.38
CA PRO A 100 -32.66 -25.33 7.36
C PRO A 100 -33.58 -25.40 6.14
N TYR A 101 -33.00 -25.28 4.96
CA TYR A 101 -33.76 -25.09 3.72
C TYR A 101 -32.99 -25.61 2.49
N SER A 102 -33.74 -25.85 1.41
CA SER A 102 -33.22 -25.91 0.05
C SER A 102 -33.97 -24.90 -0.80
N PHE A 103 -33.27 -24.22 -1.70
CA PHE A 103 -33.79 -23.13 -2.52
C PHE A 103 -33.28 -23.24 -3.95
N GLN A 104 -34.16 -22.97 -4.91
CA GLN A 104 -33.84 -22.74 -6.31
C GLN A 104 -34.72 -21.61 -6.84
N GLY A 105 -34.12 -20.64 -7.53
CA GLY A 105 -34.81 -19.43 -8.01
C GLY A 105 -33.84 -18.29 -8.32
N SER A 106 -34.33 -17.06 -8.46
CA SER A 106 -33.47 -15.90 -8.71
C SER A 106 -32.78 -15.40 -7.43
N ILE A 107 -31.77 -14.52 -7.60
CA ILE A 107 -31.14 -13.78 -6.49
C ILE A 107 -32.19 -12.96 -5.72
N SER A 108 -33.14 -12.35 -6.44
CA SER A 108 -34.22 -11.56 -5.84
C SER A 108 -35.14 -12.41 -4.97
N ASP A 109 -35.57 -13.57 -5.45
CA ASP A 109 -36.42 -14.50 -4.70
C ASP A 109 -35.71 -15.01 -3.43
N TYR A 110 -34.40 -15.29 -3.54
CA TYR A 110 -33.59 -15.75 -2.40
C TYR A 110 -33.41 -14.67 -1.33
N LEU A 111 -33.06 -13.44 -1.70
CA LEU A 111 -32.97 -12.33 -0.74
C LEU A 111 -34.35 -11.97 -0.15
N THR A 112 -35.42 -12.06 -0.96
CA THR A 112 -36.81 -11.93 -0.47
C THR A 112 -37.11 -12.94 0.63
N LYS A 113 -36.74 -14.22 0.45
CA LYS A 113 -36.87 -15.26 1.48
C LYS A 113 -36.14 -14.88 2.76
N LEU A 114 -34.84 -14.55 2.66
CA LEU A 114 -34.00 -14.25 3.85
C LEU A 114 -34.55 -13.06 4.66
N ILE A 115 -34.98 -11.99 3.99
CA ILE A 115 -35.54 -10.81 4.66
C ILE A 115 -36.95 -11.08 5.21
N THR A 116 -37.75 -11.92 4.55
CA THR A 116 -39.04 -12.37 5.09
C THR A 116 -38.87 -13.22 6.35
N ASP A 117 -37.93 -14.18 6.33
CA ASP A 117 -37.60 -15.05 7.47
C ASP A 117 -37.02 -14.24 8.66
N HIS A 118 -36.27 -13.17 8.38
CA HIS A 118 -35.80 -12.21 9.39
C HIS A 118 -36.97 -11.44 10.01
N ASN A 119 -37.75 -10.71 9.20
CA ASN A 119 -38.87 -9.88 9.66
C ASN A 119 -39.91 -10.68 10.46
N ALA A 120 -40.11 -11.96 10.13
CA ALA A 120 -41.03 -12.85 10.85
C ALA A 120 -40.56 -13.22 12.28
N GLN A 121 -39.28 -13.01 12.62
CA GLN A 121 -38.68 -13.37 13.91
C GLN A 121 -38.40 -12.16 14.82
N VAL A 122 -38.42 -10.92 14.30
CA VAL A 122 -38.02 -9.71 15.04
C VAL A 122 -39.11 -8.63 15.06
N GLU A 123 -38.97 -7.63 15.93
CA GLU A 123 -39.89 -6.51 16.04
C GLU A 123 -39.75 -5.48 14.89
N ALA A 124 -40.83 -4.73 14.63
CA ALA A 124 -40.95 -3.83 13.48
C ALA A 124 -39.87 -2.72 13.40
N SER A 125 -39.22 -2.34 14.50
CA SER A 125 -38.10 -1.38 14.49
C SER A 125 -36.82 -1.93 13.83
N LYS A 126 -36.76 -3.25 13.59
CA LYS A 126 -35.66 -3.96 12.92
C LYS A 126 -36.02 -4.42 11.49
N HIS A 127 -37.25 -4.19 11.03
CA HIS A 127 -37.70 -4.72 9.73
C HIS A 127 -37.01 -4.03 8.55
N PHE A 128 -36.69 -4.84 7.54
CA PHE A 128 -36.18 -4.38 6.24
C PHE A 128 -37.21 -4.67 5.14
N THR A 129 -37.35 -3.74 4.21
CA THR A 129 -38.10 -3.94 2.96
C THR A 129 -37.10 -4.22 1.84
N LEU A 130 -37.41 -5.15 0.93
CA LEU A 130 -36.53 -5.39 -0.22
C LEU A 130 -36.46 -4.15 -1.12
N GLY A 131 -35.25 -3.75 -1.49
CA GLY A 131 -34.98 -2.60 -2.33
C GLY A 131 -34.59 -2.97 -3.76
N THR A 132 -33.73 -2.14 -4.36
CA THR A 132 -33.15 -2.34 -5.69
C THR A 132 -32.14 -3.47 -5.66
N ILE A 133 -32.22 -4.40 -6.61
CA ILE A 133 -31.22 -5.44 -6.81
C ILE A 133 -30.66 -5.30 -8.23
N THR A 134 -29.35 -5.13 -8.35
CA THR A 134 -28.66 -5.13 -9.66
C THR A 134 -27.66 -6.27 -9.83
N VAL A 135 -27.33 -7.01 -8.75
CA VAL A 135 -26.45 -8.18 -8.85
C VAL A 135 -27.14 -9.32 -9.59
N THR A 136 -26.47 -9.84 -10.63
CA THR A 136 -26.98 -10.88 -11.53
C THR A 136 -26.10 -12.12 -11.53
N ASP A 137 -26.73 -13.29 -11.55
CA ASP A 137 -26.10 -14.54 -12.00
C ASP A 137 -26.26 -14.65 -13.54
N PRO A 138 -25.30 -15.22 -14.30
CA PRO A 138 -25.40 -15.32 -15.76
C PRO A 138 -26.63 -16.09 -16.30
N ASN A 139 -27.24 -16.95 -15.50
CA ASN A 139 -28.48 -17.67 -15.81
C ASN A 139 -29.69 -17.12 -15.03
N ASN A 140 -29.47 -16.11 -14.17
CA ASN A 140 -30.38 -15.61 -13.14
C ASN A 140 -31.02 -16.73 -12.28
N TYR A 141 -30.27 -17.81 -12.04
CA TYR A 141 -30.79 -19.00 -11.36
C TYR A 141 -29.75 -19.57 -10.40
N ILE A 142 -30.00 -19.42 -9.10
CA ILE A 142 -29.12 -19.91 -8.05
C ILE A 142 -29.76 -21.09 -7.31
N THR A 143 -28.98 -22.14 -7.12
CA THR A 143 -29.26 -23.16 -6.09
C THR A 143 -28.57 -22.74 -4.80
N ARG A 144 -29.29 -22.77 -3.68
CA ARG A 144 -28.79 -22.49 -2.33
C ARG A 144 -29.42 -23.45 -1.33
N GLY A 145 -28.78 -23.62 -0.19
CA GLY A 145 -29.26 -24.50 0.87
C GLY A 145 -28.33 -24.45 2.08
N ASN A 146 -28.90 -24.69 3.25
CA ASN A 146 -28.17 -24.81 4.49
C ASN A 146 -28.87 -25.83 5.40
N SER A 147 -28.10 -26.69 6.07
CA SER A 147 -28.55 -27.67 7.07
C SER A 147 -28.52 -27.12 8.49
N ASP A 148 -27.80 -26.03 8.69
CA ASP A 148 -27.45 -25.48 10.00
C ASP A 148 -28.40 -24.30 10.33
N PHE A 149 -28.12 -23.61 11.43
CA PHE A 149 -28.89 -22.44 11.88
C PHE A 149 -27.99 -21.19 11.97
N PRO A 150 -27.46 -20.68 10.85
CA PRO A 150 -26.72 -19.42 10.84
C PRO A 150 -27.67 -18.26 11.15
N ASN A 151 -27.13 -17.12 11.56
CA ASN A 151 -27.91 -15.89 11.57
C ASN A 151 -28.10 -15.36 10.12
N THR A 152 -29.01 -14.39 9.95
CA THR A 152 -29.41 -13.95 8.60
C THR A 152 -28.31 -13.12 7.93
N TRP A 153 -27.50 -12.37 8.69
CA TRP A 153 -26.31 -11.71 8.15
C TRP A 153 -25.30 -12.72 7.60
N GLN A 154 -24.94 -13.75 8.37
CA GLN A 154 -23.99 -14.80 7.97
C GLN A 154 -24.40 -15.53 6.69
N GLU A 155 -25.70 -15.76 6.49
CA GLU A 155 -26.21 -16.39 5.27
C GLU A 155 -26.17 -15.42 4.06
N ILE A 156 -26.44 -14.12 4.25
CA ILE A 156 -26.25 -13.09 3.21
C ILE A 156 -24.76 -12.95 2.85
N GLU A 157 -23.90 -12.82 3.85
CA GLU A 157 -22.46 -12.67 3.71
C GLU A 157 -21.84 -13.87 2.99
N SER A 158 -22.15 -15.11 3.41
CA SER A 158 -21.54 -16.31 2.83
C SER A 158 -22.19 -16.81 1.53
N LYS A 159 -23.50 -16.58 1.30
CA LYS A 159 -24.23 -17.14 0.14
C LYS A 159 -24.61 -16.12 -0.94
N LEU A 160 -24.51 -14.82 -0.66
CA LEU A 160 -24.58 -13.75 -1.65
C LEU A 160 -23.20 -13.11 -1.82
N LEU A 161 -22.78 -12.25 -0.89
CA LEU A 161 -21.55 -11.43 -1.01
C LEU A 161 -20.30 -12.27 -1.34
N GLY A 162 -20.03 -13.32 -0.57
CA GLY A 162 -18.89 -14.22 -0.78
C GLY A 162 -18.93 -15.10 -2.04
N THR A 163 -20.04 -15.09 -2.80
CA THR A 163 -20.19 -15.90 -4.03
C THR A 163 -20.48 -15.10 -5.30
N LEU A 164 -21.04 -13.90 -5.16
CA LEU A 164 -21.48 -13.03 -6.26
C LEU A 164 -20.88 -11.62 -6.19
N GLY A 165 -20.25 -11.24 -5.07
CA GLY A 165 -19.75 -9.89 -4.82
C GLY A 165 -20.87 -8.88 -4.57
N GLY A 166 -20.61 -7.62 -4.91
CA GLY A 166 -21.54 -6.51 -4.73
C GLY A 166 -21.63 -5.98 -3.31
N TYR A 167 -22.67 -5.18 -3.07
CA TYR A 167 -22.81 -4.33 -1.90
C TYR A 167 -24.24 -4.38 -1.35
N ILE A 168 -24.38 -4.67 -0.05
CA ILE A 168 -25.63 -4.56 0.70
C ILE A 168 -25.68 -3.17 1.33
N ILE A 169 -26.64 -2.35 0.91
CA ILE A 169 -26.78 -0.95 1.30
C ILE A 169 -28.16 -0.70 1.90
N ILE A 170 -28.22 0.01 3.03
CA ILE A 170 -29.49 0.42 3.65
C ILE A 170 -29.86 1.82 3.19
N ARG A 171 -30.80 1.91 2.25
CA ARG A 171 -31.37 3.17 1.78
C ARG A 171 -32.67 3.45 2.53
N ARG A 172 -32.81 4.64 3.12
CA ARG A 172 -33.99 5.02 3.91
C ARG A 172 -34.87 5.99 3.11
N THR A 173 -36.15 5.70 2.99
CA THR A 173 -37.09 6.55 2.23
C THR A 173 -38.50 6.45 2.82
N GLY A 174 -39.12 7.59 3.12
CA GLY A 174 -40.48 7.62 3.71
C GLY A 174 -40.60 6.97 5.09
N GLY A 175 -39.50 6.86 5.85
CA GLY A 175 -39.45 6.14 7.13
C GLY A 175 -39.28 4.62 7.01
N ILE A 176 -39.10 4.09 5.80
CA ILE A 176 -38.87 2.66 5.54
C ILE A 176 -37.37 2.42 5.31
N ASN A 177 -36.82 1.40 5.97
CA ASN A 177 -35.49 0.87 5.70
C ASN A 177 -35.56 -0.10 4.50
N TYR A 178 -35.03 0.30 3.35
CA TYR A 178 -34.83 -0.59 2.20
C TYR A 178 -33.45 -1.22 2.27
N ILE A 179 -33.37 -2.53 1.99
CA ILE A 179 -32.10 -3.23 1.76
C ILE A 179 -31.91 -3.40 0.25
N ASP A 180 -31.01 -2.61 -0.32
CA ASP A 180 -30.59 -2.69 -1.72
C ASP A 180 -29.41 -3.68 -1.84
N TYR A 181 -29.34 -4.45 -2.92
CA TYR A 181 -28.21 -5.34 -3.24
C TYR A 181 -27.62 -5.01 -4.61
N LEU A 182 -26.55 -4.21 -4.59
CA LEU A 182 -26.05 -3.47 -5.74
C LEU A 182 -24.71 -4.03 -6.24
N THR A 183 -24.53 -4.06 -7.55
CA THR A 183 -23.24 -4.40 -8.21
C THR A 183 -22.15 -3.38 -7.93
N ASP A 184 -22.56 -2.11 -7.84
CA ASP A 184 -21.69 -0.94 -7.72
C ASP A 184 -22.54 0.29 -7.35
N SER A 185 -21.90 1.40 -7.01
CA SER A 185 -22.59 2.67 -6.83
C SER A 185 -22.95 3.33 -8.17
N THR A 186 -23.97 4.18 -8.13
CA THR A 186 -24.39 5.03 -9.27
C THR A 186 -24.29 6.52 -8.97
N VAL A 187 -23.81 6.88 -7.77
CA VAL A 187 -23.74 8.25 -7.27
C VAL A 187 -22.28 8.67 -7.17
N ARG A 188 -22.02 9.95 -7.47
CA ARG A 188 -20.71 10.60 -7.36
C ARG A 188 -20.87 11.84 -6.49
N SER A 189 -19.88 12.13 -5.67
CA SER A 189 -19.77 13.43 -4.99
C SER A 189 -19.16 14.47 -5.95
N ASP A 190 -19.57 15.73 -5.80
CA ASP A 190 -19.00 16.86 -6.55
C ASP A 190 -17.69 17.39 -5.92
N GLN A 191 -17.30 16.92 -4.73
CA GLN A 191 -16.01 17.22 -4.10
C GLN A 191 -14.89 16.37 -4.71
N VAL A 192 -13.66 16.90 -4.81
CA VAL A 192 -12.48 16.21 -5.37
C VAL A 192 -11.39 16.08 -4.30
N ILE A 193 -10.63 14.99 -4.34
CA ILE A 193 -9.49 14.75 -3.45
C ILE A 193 -8.19 15.09 -4.19
N ARG A 194 -7.43 16.09 -3.72
CA ARG A 194 -6.15 16.51 -4.34
C ARG A 194 -4.96 16.46 -3.39
N LEU A 195 -3.82 16.06 -3.96
CA LEU A 195 -2.51 16.14 -3.29
C LEU A 195 -2.13 17.59 -2.98
N GLY A 196 -2.00 17.91 -1.69
CA GLY A 196 -1.69 19.26 -1.21
C GLY A 196 -2.92 20.12 -0.87
N GLU A 197 -4.14 19.58 -1.06
CA GLU A 197 -5.39 20.20 -0.59
C GLU A 197 -5.95 19.41 0.61
N ASN A 198 -6.68 18.32 0.36
CA ASN A 198 -7.37 17.49 1.37
C ASN A 198 -6.86 16.04 1.49
N LEU A 199 -5.98 15.58 0.58
CA LEU A 199 -5.39 14.24 0.62
C LEU A 199 -4.32 14.13 1.73
N LEU A 200 -4.63 13.40 2.81
CA LEU A 200 -3.75 13.20 3.98
C LEU A 200 -2.73 12.07 3.79
N LYS A 201 -3.15 10.96 3.19
CA LYS A 201 -2.36 9.72 3.10
C LYS A 201 -2.68 8.97 1.82
N VAL A 202 -1.63 8.44 1.20
CA VAL A 202 -1.72 7.44 0.13
C VAL A 202 -1.00 6.19 0.60
N LYS A 203 -1.68 5.04 0.56
CA LYS A 203 -1.08 3.73 0.81
C LYS A 203 -1.43 2.82 -0.36
N GLN A 204 -0.43 2.51 -1.18
CA GLN A 204 -0.53 1.52 -2.25
C GLN A 204 0.19 0.24 -1.81
N GLU A 205 -0.51 -0.89 -1.75
CA GLU A 205 0.10 -2.20 -1.53
C GLU A 205 -0.14 -3.05 -2.78
N ARG A 206 0.83 -3.91 -3.11
CA ARG A 206 0.75 -4.82 -4.26
C ARG A 206 0.91 -6.25 -3.77
N SER A 207 -0.19 -6.85 -3.32
CA SER A 207 -0.16 -8.20 -2.77
C SER A 207 0.04 -9.23 -3.88
N GLY A 208 0.96 -10.18 -3.62
CA GLY A 208 1.10 -11.41 -4.39
C GLY A 208 0.41 -12.61 -3.73
N ASP A 209 -0.13 -12.45 -2.52
CA ASP A 209 -0.55 -13.54 -1.62
C ASP A 209 -1.80 -14.28 -2.14
N THR A 210 -2.58 -13.62 -3.00
CA THR A 210 -3.75 -14.20 -3.66
C THR A 210 -3.43 -14.82 -5.01
N ILE A 211 -2.25 -14.55 -5.59
CA ILE A 211 -1.90 -14.91 -6.96
C ILE A 211 -1.77 -16.43 -7.11
N ALA A 212 -2.40 -16.98 -8.15
CA ALA A 212 -2.19 -18.34 -8.60
C ALA A 212 -2.22 -18.39 -10.13
N THR A 213 -1.15 -18.94 -10.71
CA THR A 213 -0.95 -19.03 -12.16
C THR A 213 -1.44 -20.36 -12.73
N ALA A 214 -1.76 -21.33 -11.87
CA ALA A 214 -2.46 -22.57 -12.19
C ALA A 214 -3.53 -22.93 -11.13
N ILE A 215 -4.71 -23.38 -11.57
CA ILE A 215 -5.82 -23.81 -10.72
C ILE A 215 -6.13 -25.30 -10.90
N ILE A 216 -6.24 -26.03 -9.78
CA ILE A 216 -6.76 -27.41 -9.72
C ILE A 216 -8.21 -27.36 -9.19
N PRO A 217 -9.24 -27.53 -10.04
CA PRO A 217 -10.64 -27.53 -9.61
C PRO A 217 -11.11 -28.91 -9.15
N ILE A 218 -11.81 -28.97 -8.01
CA ILE A 218 -12.41 -30.20 -7.45
C ILE A 218 -13.91 -29.98 -7.28
N GLY A 219 -14.74 -30.81 -7.95
CA GLY A 219 -16.20 -30.68 -7.93
C GLY A 219 -16.91 -31.42 -6.80
N ALA A 220 -18.21 -31.69 -7.04
CA ALA A 220 -19.09 -32.43 -6.15
C ALA A 220 -18.58 -33.84 -5.82
N GLU A 221 -19.02 -34.37 -4.68
CA GLU A 221 -18.89 -35.80 -4.37
C GLU A 221 -19.97 -36.58 -5.10
N LEU A 222 -19.57 -37.64 -5.78
CA LEU A 222 -20.47 -38.58 -6.43
C LEU A 222 -20.14 -40.00 -5.95
N GLU A 223 -21.14 -40.86 -5.97
CA GLU A 223 -21.04 -42.26 -5.56
C GLU A 223 -21.23 -43.13 -6.80
N ASN A 224 -20.33 -44.10 -6.99
CA ASN A 224 -20.38 -45.09 -8.06
C ASN A 224 -21.42 -46.19 -7.74
N GLU A 225 -21.77 -46.99 -8.75
CA GLU A 225 -22.71 -48.12 -8.59
C GLU A 225 -22.24 -49.20 -7.59
N ASP A 226 -20.95 -49.21 -7.22
CA ASP A 226 -20.35 -50.09 -6.21
C ASP A 226 -20.29 -49.48 -4.79
N GLY A 227 -20.82 -48.26 -4.59
CA GLY A 227 -20.76 -47.52 -3.34
C GLY A 227 -19.42 -46.79 -3.09
N SER A 228 -18.46 -46.84 -4.02
CA SER A 228 -17.22 -46.08 -3.91
C SER A 228 -17.45 -44.60 -4.24
N LYS A 229 -16.85 -43.70 -3.44
CA LYS A 229 -17.01 -42.26 -3.61
C LYS A 229 -15.84 -41.63 -4.35
N TYR A 230 -16.16 -40.73 -5.27
CA TYR A 230 -15.18 -39.95 -6.03
C TYR A 230 -15.57 -38.47 -6.09
N ARG A 231 -14.64 -37.65 -6.58
CA ARG A 231 -14.84 -36.22 -6.82
C ARG A 231 -14.77 -35.95 -8.31
N VAL A 232 -15.64 -35.08 -8.81
CA VAL A 232 -15.60 -34.63 -10.21
C VAL A 232 -14.30 -33.87 -10.44
N ASP A 233 -13.55 -34.25 -11.47
CA ASP A 233 -12.35 -33.52 -11.95
C ASP A 233 -12.55 -33.06 -13.41
N ILE A 234 -11.53 -32.39 -13.97
CA ILE A 234 -11.54 -31.90 -15.36
C ILE A 234 -10.76 -32.77 -16.35
N LYS A 235 -10.10 -33.87 -15.92
CA LYS A 235 -9.17 -34.65 -16.79
C LYS A 235 -9.85 -35.15 -18.06
N THR A 236 -11.11 -35.57 -17.92
CA THR A 236 -11.97 -36.07 -19.00
C THR A 236 -12.31 -35.02 -20.08
N VAL A 237 -12.20 -33.72 -19.75
CA VAL A 237 -12.48 -32.59 -20.64
C VAL A 237 -11.25 -31.70 -20.92
N ASN A 238 -10.10 -32.02 -20.32
CA ASN A 238 -8.88 -31.21 -20.33
C ASN A 238 -7.63 -32.04 -20.68
N GLY A 239 -7.73 -32.88 -21.72
CA GLY A 239 -6.58 -33.64 -22.26
C GLY A 239 -5.91 -34.64 -21.30
N GLY A 240 -6.58 -35.03 -20.21
CA GLY A 240 -6.04 -35.88 -19.14
C GLY A 240 -5.43 -35.11 -17.96
N VAL A 241 -5.41 -33.77 -17.99
CA VAL A 241 -4.77 -32.90 -17.00
C VAL A 241 -5.79 -32.34 -15.99
N ASP A 242 -5.44 -32.31 -14.70
CA ASP A 242 -6.31 -31.85 -13.59
C ASP A 242 -6.22 -30.34 -13.30
N TYR A 243 -5.48 -29.56 -14.09
CA TYR A 243 -5.33 -28.12 -13.89
C TYR A 243 -5.44 -27.31 -15.18
N VAL A 244 -5.75 -26.03 -15.01
CA VAL A 244 -5.67 -24.99 -16.05
C VAL A 244 -4.64 -23.93 -15.63
N TYR A 245 -3.96 -23.28 -16.59
CA TYR A 245 -2.90 -22.31 -16.31
C TYR A 245 -2.85 -21.18 -17.36
N ASN A 246 -2.26 -20.05 -16.97
CA ASN A 246 -2.01 -18.93 -17.88
C ASN A 246 -0.48 -18.82 -18.13
N PRO A 247 -0.02 -18.81 -19.41
CA PRO A 247 1.40 -18.86 -19.74
C PRO A 247 2.12 -17.55 -19.42
N ASP A 248 1.48 -16.40 -19.63
CA ASP A 248 2.06 -15.07 -19.43
C ASP A 248 2.24 -14.82 -17.93
N ALA A 249 1.25 -15.23 -17.13
CA ALA A 249 1.34 -15.22 -15.68
C ALA A 249 2.41 -16.19 -15.16
N VAL A 250 2.62 -17.35 -15.81
CA VAL A 250 3.72 -18.27 -15.49
C VAL A 250 5.09 -17.72 -15.88
N ASP A 251 5.20 -16.97 -16.98
CA ASP A 251 6.45 -16.29 -17.38
C ASP A 251 6.78 -15.13 -16.43
N GLN A 252 5.76 -14.36 -16.03
CA GLN A 252 5.90 -13.20 -15.15
C GLN A 252 6.09 -13.55 -13.65
N TYR A 253 5.39 -14.58 -13.15
CA TYR A 253 5.31 -14.91 -11.71
C TYR A 253 5.74 -16.34 -11.36
N GLY A 254 6.00 -17.21 -12.35
CA GLY A 254 6.32 -18.63 -12.14
C GLY A 254 5.09 -19.53 -11.93
N TRP A 255 5.33 -20.81 -11.68
CA TRP A 255 4.26 -21.80 -11.43
C TRP A 255 3.77 -21.74 -9.97
N ILE A 256 2.54 -21.26 -9.79
CA ILE A 256 1.88 -21.11 -8.48
C ILE A 256 0.53 -21.83 -8.55
N PHE A 257 0.44 -22.99 -7.88
CA PHE A 257 -0.75 -23.85 -7.90
C PHE A 257 -1.69 -23.58 -6.73
N LYS A 258 -3.00 -23.50 -7.01
CA LYS A 258 -4.06 -23.34 -5.99
C LYS A 258 -5.20 -24.31 -6.27
N MET A 259 -5.61 -25.06 -5.26
CA MET A 259 -6.77 -25.96 -5.35
C MET A 259 -8.04 -25.21 -4.96
N ILE A 260 -9.09 -25.32 -5.77
CA ILE A 260 -10.38 -24.66 -5.54
C ILE A 260 -11.50 -25.70 -5.61
N ARG A 261 -12.39 -25.66 -4.62
CA ARG A 261 -13.47 -26.63 -4.42
C ARG A 261 -14.82 -26.04 -4.80
N PHE A 262 -15.60 -26.82 -5.55
CA PHE A 262 -16.91 -26.48 -6.07
C PHE A 262 -17.87 -27.66 -5.79
N ASP A 263 -18.22 -27.89 -4.52
CA ASP A 263 -19.05 -29.04 -4.11
C ASP A 263 -20.46 -29.05 -4.76
N ASP A 264 -20.89 -27.95 -5.41
CA ASP A 264 -22.13 -27.83 -6.17
C ASP A 264 -22.04 -28.33 -7.62
N VAL A 265 -20.84 -28.58 -8.17
CA VAL A 265 -20.65 -28.91 -9.59
C VAL A 265 -20.48 -30.41 -9.82
N THR A 266 -21.50 -31.03 -10.41
CA THR A 266 -21.53 -32.45 -10.78
C THR A 266 -21.03 -32.76 -12.20
N VAL A 267 -20.68 -31.74 -13.01
CA VAL A 267 -20.37 -31.89 -14.44
C VAL A 267 -18.98 -31.35 -14.80
N PRO A 268 -18.06 -32.15 -15.37
CA PRO A 268 -16.69 -31.74 -15.71
C PRO A 268 -16.55 -30.48 -16.57
N SER A 269 -17.41 -30.28 -17.59
CA SER A 269 -17.36 -29.09 -18.45
C SER A 269 -17.69 -27.80 -17.70
N ASN A 270 -18.63 -27.87 -16.76
CA ASN A 270 -19.02 -26.73 -15.94
C ASN A 270 -17.94 -26.44 -14.89
N LEU A 271 -17.28 -27.49 -14.40
CA LEU A 271 -16.14 -27.39 -13.49
C LEU A 271 -14.94 -26.71 -14.17
N LEU A 272 -14.63 -27.09 -15.43
CA LEU A 272 -13.61 -26.43 -16.26
C LEU A 272 -13.95 -24.95 -16.51
N THR A 273 -15.22 -24.61 -16.73
CA THR A 273 -15.67 -23.22 -16.90
C THR A 273 -15.45 -22.40 -15.62
N LYS A 274 -15.87 -22.92 -14.45
CA LYS A 274 -15.60 -22.26 -13.15
C LYS A 274 -14.09 -22.14 -12.87
N ALA A 275 -13.29 -23.14 -13.26
CA ALA A 275 -11.84 -23.14 -13.07
C ALA A 275 -11.14 -22.04 -13.87
N ASN A 276 -11.51 -21.87 -15.15
CA ASN A 276 -10.97 -20.82 -16.00
C ASN A 276 -11.32 -19.42 -15.48
N GLN A 277 -12.55 -19.22 -14.98
CA GLN A 277 -12.96 -17.97 -14.34
C GLN A 277 -12.17 -17.71 -13.03
N ALA A 278 -11.98 -18.73 -12.20
CA ALA A 278 -11.21 -18.61 -10.96
C ALA A 278 -9.71 -18.38 -11.20
N LEU A 279 -9.14 -18.94 -12.26
CA LEU A 279 -7.77 -18.67 -12.71
C LEU A 279 -7.64 -17.23 -13.21
N ALA A 280 -8.53 -16.78 -14.10
CA ALA A 280 -8.51 -15.42 -14.63
C ALA A 280 -8.66 -14.35 -13.53
N GLN A 281 -9.33 -14.67 -12.41
CA GLN A 281 -9.35 -13.82 -11.22
C GLN A 281 -8.10 -13.96 -10.34
N SER A 282 -7.47 -15.15 -10.30
CA SER A 282 -6.28 -15.41 -9.48
C SER A 282 -4.96 -14.97 -10.12
N ILE A 283 -4.94 -14.55 -11.39
CA ILE A 283 -3.76 -13.93 -12.01
C ILE A 283 -3.73 -12.39 -11.86
N LEU A 284 -4.77 -11.79 -11.27
CA LEU A 284 -4.84 -10.35 -11.05
C LEU A 284 -3.99 -9.96 -9.84
N GLN A 285 -2.90 -9.23 -10.07
CA GLN A 285 -2.10 -8.65 -8.99
C GLN A 285 -2.94 -7.59 -8.25
N LEU A 286 -3.23 -7.85 -6.97
CA LEU A 286 -4.06 -6.96 -6.16
C LEU A 286 -3.28 -5.72 -5.73
N ASN A 287 -3.41 -4.66 -6.53
CA ASN A 287 -3.07 -3.31 -6.13
C ASN A 287 -4.18 -2.77 -5.22
N THR A 288 -3.99 -2.81 -3.89
CA THR A 288 -4.84 -2.05 -2.97
C THR A 288 -4.39 -0.59 -3.00
N ILE A 289 -5.36 0.32 -2.98
CA ILE A 289 -5.13 1.76 -2.93
C ILE A 289 -6.04 2.28 -1.82
N GLU A 290 -5.47 2.48 -0.64
CA GLU A 290 -6.12 3.02 0.55
C GLU A 290 -5.72 4.50 0.65
N LEU A 291 -6.67 5.41 0.42
CA LEU A 291 -6.46 6.85 0.49
C LEU A 291 -7.22 7.44 1.66
N THR A 292 -6.59 8.32 2.42
CA THR A 292 -7.22 9.07 3.53
C THR A 292 -7.33 10.53 3.14
N ALA A 293 -8.53 11.12 3.24
CA ALA A 293 -8.76 12.54 2.95
C ALA A 293 -9.71 13.21 3.96
N VAL A 294 -9.59 14.53 4.09
CA VAL A 294 -10.49 15.40 4.87
C VAL A 294 -11.70 15.81 4.03
N ASP A 295 -12.88 15.89 4.65
CA ASP A 295 -14.07 16.47 4.03
C ASP A 295 -14.06 18.01 4.11
N LEU A 296 -13.99 18.68 2.95
CA LEU A 296 -13.93 20.14 2.85
C LEU A 296 -15.28 20.86 2.98
N SER A 297 -16.41 20.14 2.97
CA SER A 297 -17.76 20.72 3.13
C SER A 297 -17.96 21.51 4.43
N MET A 298 -17.14 21.22 5.45
CA MET A 298 -17.13 21.91 6.74
C MET A 298 -16.46 23.29 6.69
N ILE A 299 -15.76 23.62 5.60
CA ILE A 299 -15.00 24.87 5.42
C ILE A 299 -15.71 25.83 4.45
N ASP A 300 -16.39 25.30 3.41
CA ASP A 300 -17.24 26.09 2.51
C ASP A 300 -18.59 25.37 2.27
N VAL A 301 -19.68 26.07 2.57
CA VAL A 301 -21.07 25.61 2.40
C VAL A 301 -21.50 25.36 0.95
N ASN A 302 -20.64 25.66 -0.02
CA ASN A 302 -20.82 25.37 -1.44
C ASN A 302 -20.10 24.08 -1.89
N ILE A 303 -19.36 23.42 -0.99
CA ILE A 303 -18.71 22.12 -1.26
C ILE A 303 -19.64 20.98 -0.79
N ASP A 304 -19.79 19.98 -1.65
CA ASP A 304 -20.61 18.80 -1.41
C ASP A 304 -20.05 17.91 -0.28
N GLU A 305 -20.95 17.31 0.51
CA GLU A 305 -20.60 16.51 1.71
C GLU A 305 -20.38 15.05 1.33
N PHE A 306 -19.26 14.43 1.74
CA PHE A 306 -19.01 13.03 1.40
C PHE A 306 -20.04 12.08 2.03
N ARG A 307 -20.39 11.01 1.29
CA ARG A 307 -21.18 9.88 1.80
C ARG A 307 -20.51 8.54 1.56
N ILE A 308 -20.82 7.60 2.46
CA ILE A 308 -20.45 6.19 2.31
C ILE A 308 -21.09 5.63 1.03
N PHE A 309 -20.33 4.84 0.26
CA PHE A 309 -20.77 4.25 -1.00
C PHE A 309 -21.04 5.25 -2.15
N GLU A 310 -20.40 6.42 -2.15
CA GLU A 310 -20.33 7.31 -3.32
C GLU A 310 -18.94 7.28 -3.96
N TYR A 311 -18.87 7.62 -5.25
CA TYR A 311 -17.62 7.77 -5.99
C TYR A 311 -17.07 9.20 -5.89
N VAL A 312 -15.78 9.35 -5.60
CA VAL A 312 -15.08 10.64 -5.51
C VAL A 312 -13.87 10.66 -6.45
N GLU A 313 -13.67 11.76 -7.15
CA GLU A 313 -12.51 11.96 -8.03
C GLU A 313 -11.23 12.18 -7.20
N VAL A 314 -10.13 11.53 -7.59
CA VAL A 314 -8.82 11.67 -6.92
C VAL A 314 -7.77 12.12 -7.93
N GLU A 315 -7.25 13.33 -7.74
CA GLU A 315 -6.12 13.88 -8.51
C GLU A 315 -4.82 13.77 -7.72
N SER A 316 -3.91 12.87 -8.14
CA SER A 316 -2.60 12.71 -7.50
C SER A 316 -1.54 12.24 -8.49
N GLN A 317 -1.07 13.16 -9.34
CA GLN A 317 -0.07 12.86 -10.39
C GLN A 317 1.19 12.17 -9.84
N ALA A 318 1.67 12.58 -8.65
CA ALA A 318 2.84 11.98 -8.00
C ALA A 318 2.65 10.50 -7.62
N HIS A 319 1.40 10.08 -7.38
CA HIS A 319 1.02 8.69 -7.04
C HIS A 319 0.37 7.95 -8.22
N GLN A 320 0.33 8.58 -9.41
CA GLN A 320 -0.32 8.07 -10.63
C GLN A 320 -1.83 7.82 -10.45
N LEU A 321 -2.51 8.68 -9.68
CA LEU A 321 -3.96 8.68 -9.46
C LEU A 321 -4.61 9.83 -10.25
N GLY A 322 -5.77 9.55 -10.87
CA GLY A 322 -6.50 10.48 -11.73
C GLY A 322 -7.80 9.87 -12.24
N ASP A 323 -8.59 9.32 -11.32
CA ASP A 323 -9.84 8.59 -11.61
C ASP A 323 -10.79 8.64 -10.38
N PHE A 324 -11.98 8.05 -10.50
CA PHE A 324 -12.99 7.97 -9.45
C PHE A 324 -12.81 6.74 -8.56
N TYR A 325 -12.79 6.94 -7.24
CA TYR A 325 -12.66 5.88 -6.23
C TYR A 325 -13.89 5.84 -5.32
N LEU A 326 -14.37 4.64 -5.00
CA LEU A 326 -15.52 4.43 -4.13
C LEU A 326 -15.15 4.69 -2.65
N ILE A 327 -15.95 5.48 -1.94
CA ILE A 327 -15.85 5.70 -0.48
C ILE A 327 -16.29 4.41 0.23
N ARG A 328 -15.30 3.66 0.76
CA ARG A 328 -15.52 2.36 1.42
C ARG A 328 -15.66 2.47 2.93
N GLN A 329 -15.07 3.50 3.54
CA GLN A 329 -15.17 3.77 4.98
C GLN A 329 -15.29 5.29 5.23
N MET A 330 -15.97 5.67 6.31
CA MET A 330 -15.92 7.01 6.88
C MET A 330 -15.73 6.90 8.40
N ASP A 331 -14.83 7.70 8.95
CA ASP A 331 -14.67 7.96 10.37
C ASP A 331 -14.99 9.43 10.61
N ILE A 332 -16.12 9.69 11.26
CA ILE A 332 -16.76 11.01 11.39
C ILE A 332 -16.71 11.43 12.85
N ASP A 333 -16.07 12.56 13.16
CA ASP A 333 -16.09 13.20 14.48
C ASP A 333 -17.16 14.29 14.47
N LEU A 334 -18.24 14.09 15.24
CA LEU A 334 -19.39 14.99 15.20
C LEU A 334 -19.10 16.30 15.94
N MET A 335 -18.11 16.33 16.84
CA MET A 335 -17.70 17.53 17.59
C MET A 335 -16.61 18.32 16.88
N ASN A 336 -15.71 17.64 16.16
CA ASN A 336 -14.60 18.24 15.43
C ASN A 336 -14.63 17.76 13.96
N PRO A 337 -15.57 18.22 13.12
CA PRO A 337 -15.75 17.69 11.75
C PRO A 337 -14.54 17.87 10.84
N GLU A 338 -13.60 18.75 11.17
CA GLU A 338 -12.30 18.89 10.52
C GLU A 338 -11.41 17.64 10.67
N ASN A 339 -11.70 16.77 11.65
CA ASN A 339 -11.06 15.46 11.82
C ASN A 339 -11.73 14.35 11.00
N ASN A 340 -12.80 14.65 10.24
CA ASN A 340 -13.49 13.64 9.42
C ASN A 340 -12.52 13.02 8.41
N ILE A 341 -12.45 11.69 8.44
CA ILE A 341 -11.61 10.87 7.58
C ILE A 341 -12.51 10.03 6.69
N ILE A 342 -12.33 10.16 5.37
CA ILE A 342 -12.84 9.16 4.42
C ILE A 342 -11.72 8.21 4.01
N THR A 343 -12.05 6.93 3.83
CA THR A 343 -11.18 5.94 3.17
C THR A 343 -11.82 5.50 1.87
N VAL A 344 -11.13 5.75 0.76
CA VAL A 344 -11.56 5.35 -0.59
C VAL A 344 -10.63 4.27 -1.16
N GLY A 345 -11.19 3.44 -2.05
CA GLY A 345 -10.44 2.43 -2.81
C GLY A 345 -10.19 1.11 -2.08
N ALA A 346 -9.26 0.32 -2.62
CA ALA A 346 -8.93 -1.07 -2.32
C ALA A 346 -9.96 -2.14 -2.76
N GLU A 347 -9.41 -3.28 -3.23
CA GLU A 347 -10.04 -4.42 -3.94
C GLU A 347 -10.96 -4.09 -5.12
N TYR A 348 -10.52 -4.43 -6.33
CA TYR A 348 -11.32 -4.44 -7.56
C TYR A 348 -12.55 -5.35 -7.42
N THR A 349 -13.68 -4.76 -7.04
CA THR A 349 -14.93 -5.47 -6.73
C THR A 349 -16.18 -4.87 -7.37
N SER A 350 -16.06 -3.83 -8.20
CA SER A 350 -17.11 -3.51 -9.17
C SER A 350 -17.26 -4.68 -10.15
N LEU A 351 -18.48 -5.19 -10.29
CA LEU A 351 -18.72 -6.41 -11.08
C LEU A 351 -18.29 -6.22 -12.55
N THR A 352 -18.45 -5.01 -13.08
CA THR A 352 -18.13 -4.64 -14.48
C THR A 352 -16.63 -4.72 -14.78
N GLU A 353 -15.77 -4.13 -13.94
CA GLU A 353 -14.31 -4.18 -14.17
C GLU A 353 -13.78 -5.58 -13.87
N LYS A 354 -14.32 -6.24 -12.84
CA LYS A 354 -14.01 -7.65 -12.57
C LYS A 354 -14.40 -8.56 -13.73
N GLN A 355 -15.52 -8.29 -14.42
CA GLN A 355 -15.90 -9.00 -15.65
C GLN A 355 -14.94 -8.69 -16.80
N PHE A 356 -14.65 -7.42 -17.08
CA PHE A 356 -13.74 -7.01 -18.17
C PHE A 356 -12.33 -7.59 -18.00
N GLN A 357 -11.76 -7.53 -16.79
CA GLN A 357 -10.45 -8.11 -16.50
C GLN A 357 -10.48 -9.65 -16.46
N THR A 358 -11.60 -10.27 -16.05
CA THR A 358 -11.79 -11.73 -16.22
C THR A 358 -11.83 -12.09 -17.70
N GLU A 359 -12.53 -11.36 -18.55
CA GLU A 359 -12.57 -11.57 -20.02
C GLU A 359 -11.21 -11.35 -20.69
N LEU A 360 -10.38 -10.45 -20.17
CA LEU A 360 -8.98 -10.30 -20.60
C LEU A 360 -8.13 -11.50 -20.15
N GLY A 361 -8.18 -11.87 -18.86
CA GLY A 361 -7.43 -13.01 -18.31
C GLY A 361 -7.80 -14.36 -18.95
N LEU A 362 -9.06 -14.54 -19.35
CA LEU A 362 -9.57 -15.72 -20.05
C LEU A 362 -8.97 -15.91 -21.45
N LYS A 363 -8.55 -14.85 -22.15
CA LYS A 363 -8.06 -14.94 -23.55
C LYS A 363 -6.77 -15.74 -23.69
N ASN A 364 -5.94 -15.78 -22.65
CA ASN A 364 -4.58 -16.30 -22.74
C ASN A 364 -4.40 -17.63 -21.99
N ILE A 365 -5.44 -18.16 -21.33
CA ILE A 365 -5.37 -19.48 -20.65
C ILE A 365 -5.00 -20.57 -21.67
N GLN A 366 -3.93 -21.31 -21.37
CA GLN A 366 -3.39 -22.35 -22.25
C GLN A 366 -3.85 -23.75 -21.84
N LEU A 367 -3.98 -24.62 -22.85
CA LEU A 367 -4.09 -26.07 -22.71
C LEU A 367 -2.82 -26.63 -23.39
N THR A 368 -1.98 -27.40 -22.67
CA THR A 368 -0.54 -27.59 -22.97
C THR A 368 -0.17 -28.29 -24.30
N PRO A 369 0.75 -27.69 -25.09
CA PRO A 369 1.93 -28.39 -25.67
C PRO A 369 3.26 -27.58 -25.53
N GLY A 370 4.43 -28.14 -25.91
CA GLY A 370 5.79 -27.63 -25.52
C GLY A 370 6.71 -26.94 -26.60
N PRO A 371 7.93 -26.42 -26.23
CA PRO A 371 8.61 -25.25 -26.88
C PRO A 371 10.11 -25.35 -27.36
N PRO A 372 10.58 -24.48 -28.31
CA PRO A 372 11.72 -23.49 -28.17
C PRO A 372 11.63 -22.22 -29.13
N GLY A 373 12.56 -21.23 -29.38
CA GLY A 373 13.94 -20.82 -28.94
C GLY A 373 14.54 -19.54 -29.68
N PRO A 374 15.75 -18.98 -29.33
CA PRO A 374 16.32 -17.61 -29.70
C PRO A 374 17.70 -17.59 -30.49
N GLN A 375 18.48 -16.53 -30.86
CA GLN A 375 18.44 -15.04 -31.15
C GLN A 375 19.85 -14.49 -31.67
N GLY A 376 20.09 -13.21 -32.08
CA GLY A 376 21.43 -12.64 -32.52
C GLY A 376 21.58 -11.09 -32.79
N GLU A 377 22.79 -10.56 -33.13
CA GLU A 377 23.23 -9.10 -33.14
C GLU A 377 24.14 -8.56 -34.34
N PRO A 378 24.47 -7.22 -34.50
CA PRO A 378 25.09 -6.55 -35.70
C PRO A 378 26.44 -5.71 -35.57
N GLY A 379 26.87 -4.93 -36.62
CA GLY A 379 28.21 -4.24 -36.77
C GLY A 379 28.35 -2.91 -37.61
N PRO A 380 29.57 -2.41 -38.06
CA PRO A 380 29.90 -0.96 -38.29
C PRO A 380 30.35 -0.40 -39.73
N PRO A 381 31.48 0.35 -40.05
CA PRO A 381 31.48 1.66 -40.80
C PRO A 381 32.40 1.86 -42.09
N GLY A 382 32.77 3.11 -42.52
CA GLY A 382 33.19 3.50 -43.92
C GLY A 382 34.46 4.40 -44.25
N ILE A 383 34.46 5.13 -45.39
CA ILE A 383 35.63 5.33 -46.36
C ILE A 383 35.80 6.71 -47.12
N PRO A 384 36.93 6.98 -47.84
CA PRO A 384 37.22 8.18 -48.68
C PRO A 384 37.21 7.98 -50.24
N GLY A 385 37.51 9.03 -51.04
CA GLY A 385 37.32 9.09 -52.52
C GLY A 385 38.57 9.09 -53.47
N PRO A 386 38.39 9.12 -54.82
CA PRO A 386 39.41 8.71 -55.82
C PRO A 386 40.19 9.83 -56.58
N PRO A 387 41.40 9.56 -57.13
CA PRO A 387 42.25 10.55 -57.83
C PRO A 387 42.05 10.70 -59.36
N GLY A 388 42.69 11.71 -59.96
CA GLY A 388 42.69 12.00 -61.41
C GLY A 388 43.76 11.28 -62.26
N THR A 389 43.63 11.38 -63.59
CA THR A 389 44.42 10.61 -64.57
C THR A 389 45.90 10.99 -64.73
N ASP A 390 46.34 12.11 -64.16
CA ASP A 390 47.74 12.52 -64.08
C ASP A 390 48.39 12.16 -62.72
N GLY A 391 47.65 11.47 -61.83
CA GLY A 391 48.15 10.97 -60.55
C GLY A 391 48.29 12.03 -59.45
N GLN A 392 47.96 13.29 -59.72
CA GLN A 392 47.91 14.33 -58.72
C GLN A 392 46.58 14.30 -57.96
N THR A 393 46.64 14.37 -56.63
CA THR A 393 45.44 14.58 -55.80
C THR A 393 44.96 16.02 -55.98
N LEU A 394 43.81 16.19 -56.62
CA LEU A 394 43.16 17.49 -56.78
C LEU A 394 42.10 17.69 -55.71
N TYR A 395 42.10 18.89 -55.13
CA TYR A 395 41.17 19.32 -54.11
C TYR A 395 40.12 20.28 -54.70
N THR A 396 38.92 20.27 -54.14
CA THR A 396 37.92 21.32 -54.35
C THR A 396 37.71 22.03 -53.03
N TRP A 397 38.00 23.33 -52.99
CA TRP A 397 37.80 24.17 -51.81
C TRP A 397 36.38 24.74 -51.80
N VAL A 398 35.80 24.91 -50.61
CA VAL A 398 34.45 25.46 -50.40
C VAL A 398 34.49 26.47 -49.26
N LYS A 399 34.15 27.72 -49.58
CA LYS A 399 33.96 28.81 -48.60
C LYS A 399 32.53 29.32 -48.64
N TYR A 400 32.11 29.99 -47.57
CA TYR A 400 30.84 30.69 -47.47
C TYR A 400 31.08 32.17 -47.18
N ALA A 401 30.16 33.06 -47.54
CA ALA A 401 30.33 34.50 -47.33
C ALA A 401 29.00 35.28 -47.24
N ASP A 402 29.07 36.49 -46.70
CA ASP A 402 27.94 37.43 -46.65
C ASP A 402 27.72 38.11 -48.01
N THR A 403 28.80 38.36 -48.75
CA THR A 403 28.82 38.72 -50.19
C THR A 403 30.03 38.08 -50.87
N PRO A 404 30.13 38.05 -52.22
CA PRO A 404 31.35 37.63 -52.95
C PRO A 404 32.62 38.44 -52.63
N THR A 405 32.53 39.45 -51.76
CA THR A 405 33.64 40.35 -51.37
C THR A 405 33.75 40.57 -49.86
N SER A 406 32.87 39.99 -49.04
CA SER A 406 32.83 40.26 -47.59
C SER A 406 32.30 39.09 -46.76
N GLY A 407 32.87 38.91 -45.56
CA GLY A 407 32.33 37.98 -44.56
C GLY A 407 32.65 36.51 -44.79
N MET A 408 33.75 36.20 -45.48
CA MET A 408 34.22 34.83 -45.72
C MET A 408 34.30 34.03 -44.41
N SER A 409 33.82 32.79 -44.46
CA SER A 409 33.80 31.81 -43.38
C SER A 409 33.92 30.40 -43.95
N ASP A 410 34.34 29.47 -43.10
CA ASP A 410 34.41 28.04 -43.42
C ASP A 410 33.04 27.35 -43.19
N PHE A 411 32.08 28.05 -42.57
CA PHE A 411 30.77 27.53 -42.20
C PHE A 411 29.63 28.27 -42.92
N PRO A 412 28.53 27.57 -43.30
CA PRO A 412 27.40 28.17 -44.03
C PRO A 412 26.47 29.01 -43.14
N ASP A 413 26.58 28.90 -41.82
CA ASP A 413 25.60 29.43 -40.88
C ASP A 413 25.50 30.97 -40.98
N GLY A 414 24.30 31.45 -41.32
CA GLY A 414 24.02 32.87 -41.55
C GLY A 414 24.56 33.46 -42.87
N LYS A 415 25.28 32.67 -43.68
CA LYS A 415 25.87 33.13 -44.95
C LYS A 415 24.87 33.05 -46.10
N THR A 416 25.12 33.83 -47.16
CA THR A 416 24.22 33.92 -48.33
C THR A 416 24.88 33.56 -49.66
N TYR A 417 26.21 33.53 -49.72
CA TYR A 417 26.99 33.08 -50.87
C TYR A 417 27.89 31.89 -50.50
N MET A 418 28.07 30.97 -51.45
CA MET A 418 29.06 29.90 -51.41
C MET A 418 30.04 30.10 -52.57
N GLY A 419 31.33 30.01 -52.26
CA GLY A 419 32.44 30.08 -53.20
C GLY A 419 33.04 28.70 -53.38
N ILE A 420 33.08 28.21 -54.62
CA ILE A 420 33.73 26.93 -54.95
C ILE A 420 34.99 27.20 -55.77
N ALA A 421 36.07 26.49 -55.44
CA ALA A 421 37.33 26.56 -56.17
C ALA A 421 37.87 25.15 -56.43
N TYR A 422 37.60 24.63 -57.61
CA TYR A 422 37.90 23.26 -58.04
C TYR A 422 39.33 23.09 -58.60
N ASN A 423 39.76 21.84 -58.75
CA ASN A 423 41.02 21.42 -59.37
C ASN A 423 42.29 22.07 -58.78
N LYS A 424 42.33 22.24 -57.45
CA LYS A 424 43.44 22.85 -56.72
C LYS A 424 44.47 21.79 -56.33
N THR A 425 45.76 22.12 -56.41
CA THR A 425 46.87 21.19 -56.13
C THR A 425 47.32 21.15 -54.66
N THR A 426 46.64 21.86 -53.76
CA THR A 426 46.92 21.86 -52.31
C THR A 426 45.65 21.70 -51.50
N ALA A 427 45.76 20.98 -50.36
CA ALA A 427 44.65 20.82 -49.42
C ALA A 427 44.31 22.12 -48.67
N THR A 428 45.31 22.97 -48.42
CA THR A 428 45.12 24.27 -47.76
C THR A 428 44.33 25.22 -48.66
N GLU A 429 43.20 25.70 -48.16
CA GLU A 429 42.31 26.63 -48.85
C GLU A 429 42.83 28.07 -48.85
N SER A 430 42.48 28.85 -49.88
CA SER A 430 42.79 30.29 -49.93
C SER A 430 41.80 31.14 -49.12
N THR A 431 42.26 32.29 -48.62
CA THR A 431 41.43 33.35 -48.01
C THR A 431 41.13 34.50 -48.98
N THR A 432 41.58 34.41 -50.25
CA THR A 432 41.37 35.43 -51.27
C THR A 432 40.07 35.15 -52.05
N TYR A 433 39.08 36.04 -51.96
CA TYR A 433 37.78 35.87 -52.63
C TYR A 433 37.89 35.56 -54.13
N ALA A 434 38.84 36.17 -54.83
CA ALA A 434 39.04 36.00 -56.27
C ALA A 434 39.49 34.59 -56.71
N ASP A 435 39.96 33.75 -55.78
CA ASP A 435 40.34 32.36 -56.09
C ASP A 435 39.13 31.40 -56.23
N TYR A 436 37.93 31.88 -55.88
CA TYR A 436 36.66 31.15 -55.82
C TYR A 436 35.63 31.71 -56.80
N SER A 437 34.84 30.82 -57.39
CA SER A 437 33.62 31.18 -58.12
C SER A 437 32.44 31.24 -57.13
N TRP A 438 31.94 32.44 -56.86
CA TRP A 438 30.86 32.68 -55.89
C TRP A 438 29.47 32.62 -56.52
N SER A 439 28.54 31.95 -55.84
CA SER A 439 27.12 31.93 -56.17
C SER A 439 26.26 32.09 -54.92
N LEU A 440 24.99 32.49 -55.08
CA LEU A 440 24.00 32.55 -54.01
C LEU A 440 23.63 31.13 -53.55
N ILE A 441 23.47 30.91 -52.23
CA ILE A 441 23.01 29.63 -51.65
C ILE A 441 21.48 29.48 -51.79
N LYS A 442 20.91 29.94 -52.91
CA LYS A 442 19.46 29.99 -53.20
C LYS A 442 19.21 29.92 -54.72
N GLY A 443 19.17 28.71 -55.26
CA GLY A 443 18.86 28.44 -56.67
C GLY A 443 18.91 26.94 -56.97
N THR A 444 18.20 26.48 -58.01
CA THR A 444 18.07 25.06 -58.38
C THR A 444 19.03 24.60 -59.47
N ASP A 445 19.90 25.48 -59.95
CA ASP A 445 20.82 25.26 -61.06
C ASP A 445 22.26 25.11 -60.56
N GLY A 446 22.89 23.98 -60.87
CA GLY A 446 24.26 23.66 -60.45
C GLY A 446 25.29 24.60 -61.07
N LEU A 447 26.43 24.76 -60.39
CA LEU A 447 27.39 25.82 -60.72
C LEU A 447 28.26 25.44 -61.95
N PRO A 448 28.31 26.29 -63.00
CA PRO A 448 29.10 26.03 -64.19
C PRO A 448 30.60 26.15 -63.92
N GLY A 449 31.37 25.13 -64.29
CA GLY A 449 32.82 25.17 -64.36
C GLY A 449 33.32 25.82 -65.66
N ALA A 450 34.62 26.13 -65.70
CA ALA A 450 35.28 26.58 -66.93
C ALA A 450 35.20 25.48 -68.01
N PRO A 451 35.02 25.83 -69.30
CA PRO A 451 35.01 24.84 -70.38
C PRO A 451 36.30 24.02 -70.40
N GLY A 452 36.18 22.70 -70.48
CA GLY A 452 37.33 21.83 -70.71
C GLY A 452 37.96 22.11 -72.08
N ALA A 453 39.19 21.65 -72.32
CA ALA A 453 39.93 21.88 -73.57
C ALA A 453 39.19 21.42 -74.85
N ASN A 454 38.16 20.58 -74.71
CA ASN A 454 37.31 20.08 -75.79
C ASN A 454 36.01 20.89 -75.99
N GLY A 455 35.86 22.05 -75.34
CA GLY A 455 34.74 22.98 -75.52
C GLY A 455 33.43 22.62 -74.79
N VAL A 456 33.41 21.55 -74.00
CA VAL A 456 32.23 21.13 -73.21
C VAL A 456 32.27 21.79 -71.83
N THR A 457 31.18 22.44 -71.45
CA THR A 457 30.94 22.92 -70.07
C THR A 457 30.50 21.78 -69.17
N THR A 458 31.08 21.70 -67.98
CA THR A 458 30.63 20.79 -66.91
C THR A 458 30.17 21.58 -65.69
N TYR A 459 29.37 20.95 -64.84
CA TYR A 459 28.76 21.54 -63.65
C TYR A 459 29.18 20.76 -62.40
N THR A 460 29.20 21.45 -61.25
CA THR A 460 29.20 20.79 -59.93
C THR A 460 27.85 21.06 -59.27
N TRP A 461 27.16 19.99 -58.89
CA TRP A 461 25.91 20.07 -58.13
C TRP A 461 26.18 20.04 -56.63
N VAL A 462 25.33 20.68 -55.84
CA VAL A 462 25.46 20.79 -54.38
C VAL A 462 24.12 20.60 -53.66
N LYS A 463 24.05 19.67 -52.72
CA LYS A 463 22.88 19.43 -51.85
C LYS A 463 23.29 19.40 -50.38
N TYR A 464 22.30 19.50 -49.50
CA TYR A 464 22.47 19.37 -48.04
C TYR A 464 21.51 18.32 -47.48
N ALA A 465 21.92 17.56 -46.46
CA ALA A 465 21.13 16.44 -45.93
C ALA A 465 21.24 16.28 -44.39
N ASP A 466 20.30 15.52 -43.81
CA ASP A 466 20.23 15.23 -42.38
C ASP A 466 21.19 14.09 -41.98
N THR A 467 21.54 13.21 -42.91
CA THR A 467 22.40 12.03 -42.70
C THR A 467 23.51 11.91 -43.74
N ILE A 468 24.56 11.14 -43.41
CA ILE A 468 25.67 10.78 -44.31
C ILE A 468 25.22 9.97 -45.55
N THR A 469 24.02 9.40 -45.53
CA THR A 469 23.40 8.68 -46.66
C THR A 469 22.57 9.61 -47.57
N GLY A 470 22.57 10.91 -47.32
CA GLY A 470 21.77 11.88 -48.07
C GLY A 470 20.27 11.85 -47.74
N THR A 471 19.86 11.30 -46.59
CA THR A 471 18.44 11.32 -46.20
C THR A 471 18.00 12.76 -45.91
N GLY A 472 16.81 13.13 -46.39
CA GLY A 472 16.25 14.47 -46.19
C GLY A 472 16.98 15.58 -46.96
N MET A 473 17.33 15.30 -48.23
CA MET A 473 17.99 16.28 -49.11
C MET A 473 17.23 17.61 -49.22
N SER A 474 18.01 18.68 -49.32
CA SER A 474 17.57 20.08 -49.34
C SER A 474 18.57 20.93 -50.14
N ASP A 475 18.05 21.95 -50.81
CA ASP A 475 18.86 22.97 -51.49
C ASP A 475 19.41 24.03 -50.50
N SER A 476 18.89 24.04 -49.27
CA SER A 476 19.33 24.91 -48.17
C SER A 476 20.13 24.13 -47.11
N PRO A 477 21.24 24.70 -46.58
CA PRO A 477 21.98 24.12 -45.46
C PRO A 477 21.27 24.24 -44.11
N THR A 478 20.22 25.08 -43.99
CA THR A 478 19.60 25.40 -42.69
C THR A 478 19.05 24.15 -42.00
N GLY A 479 19.60 23.82 -40.83
CA GLY A 479 19.22 22.64 -40.03
C GLY A 479 19.77 21.31 -40.55
N LYS A 480 20.55 21.32 -41.63
CA LYS A 480 21.20 20.13 -42.20
C LYS A 480 22.55 19.85 -41.54
N ARG A 481 23.04 18.62 -41.71
CA ARG A 481 24.26 18.13 -41.06
C ARG A 481 25.36 17.69 -42.02
N PHE A 482 25.03 17.49 -43.29
CA PHE A 482 25.93 16.99 -44.33
C PHE A 482 25.81 17.81 -45.61
N LEU A 483 26.96 18.03 -46.27
CA LEU A 483 27.13 18.61 -47.60
C LEU A 483 27.35 17.47 -48.61
N GLY A 484 26.57 17.46 -49.69
CA GLY A 484 26.70 16.52 -50.80
C GLY A 484 27.23 17.23 -52.03
N LEU A 485 28.36 16.77 -52.58
CA LEU A 485 28.97 17.33 -53.79
C LEU A 485 28.93 16.31 -54.93
N ALA A 486 28.64 16.79 -56.15
CA ALA A 486 28.62 15.93 -57.33
C ALA A 486 29.26 16.63 -58.54
N HIS A 487 30.49 16.26 -58.87
CA HIS A 487 31.36 16.96 -59.82
C HIS A 487 31.20 16.52 -61.28
N ASN A 488 31.72 17.34 -62.20
CA ASN A 488 31.92 17.04 -63.63
C ASN A 488 30.66 16.58 -64.40
N LYS A 489 29.49 17.06 -63.99
CA LYS A 489 28.19 16.70 -64.60
C LYS A 489 28.00 17.48 -65.91
N THR A 490 27.33 16.91 -66.90
CA THR A 490 27.15 17.51 -68.24
C THR A 490 25.84 18.30 -68.41
N THR A 491 25.07 18.47 -67.34
CA THR A 491 23.84 19.29 -67.30
C THR A 491 23.81 20.15 -66.05
N SER A 492 23.19 21.34 -66.14
CA SER A 492 23.01 22.27 -65.02
C SER A 492 21.95 21.80 -64.03
N THR A 493 20.96 21.04 -64.47
CA THR A 493 19.90 20.52 -63.59
C THR A 493 20.46 19.47 -62.64
N GLU A 494 20.29 19.71 -61.34
CA GLU A 494 20.80 18.83 -60.29
C GLU A 494 19.95 17.55 -60.12
N SER A 495 20.55 16.47 -59.61
CA SER A 495 19.83 15.22 -59.34
C SER A 495 19.07 15.27 -58.01
N THR A 496 17.93 14.57 -57.96
CA THR A 496 17.17 14.30 -56.74
C THR A 496 17.45 12.92 -56.15
N ASN A 497 18.49 12.22 -56.61
CA ASN A 497 18.96 10.95 -56.07
C ASN A 497 20.21 11.14 -55.20
N ALA A 498 20.11 10.79 -53.91
CA ALA A 498 21.19 10.95 -52.93
C ALA A 498 22.48 10.19 -53.28
N ALA A 499 22.40 9.10 -54.05
CA ALA A 499 23.54 8.29 -54.47
C ALA A 499 24.40 8.95 -55.57
N ASP A 500 23.93 10.03 -56.22
CA ASP A 500 24.71 10.76 -57.23
C ASP A 500 25.74 11.74 -56.64
N TYR A 501 25.74 11.89 -55.31
CA TYR A 501 26.53 12.84 -54.50
C TYR A 501 27.47 12.11 -53.54
N GLN A 502 28.64 12.71 -53.28
CA GLN A 502 29.53 12.31 -52.19
C GLN A 502 29.27 13.22 -50.98
N TRP A 503 28.92 12.61 -49.85
CA TRP A 503 28.47 13.31 -48.63
C TRP A 503 29.60 13.46 -47.61
N SER A 504 29.69 14.64 -46.98
CA SER A 504 30.64 14.98 -45.92
C SER A 504 29.96 15.79 -44.81
N PRO A 505 30.38 15.70 -43.54
CA PRO A 505 29.80 16.50 -42.45
C PRO A 505 29.97 18.02 -42.68
N LEU A 506 29.01 18.82 -42.22
CA LEU A 506 29.08 20.30 -42.25
C LEU A 506 29.88 20.92 -41.09
N TYR A 507 30.03 20.19 -39.99
CA TYR A 507 30.67 20.66 -38.76
C TYR A 507 31.61 19.59 -38.23
N ASP A 508 32.86 19.96 -37.98
CA ASP A 508 33.90 19.03 -37.58
C ASP A 508 34.14 19.08 -36.05
N ASN A 509 34.22 17.90 -35.42
CA ASN A 509 34.79 17.68 -34.09
C ASN A 509 34.20 18.41 -32.84
N VAL A 510 32.96 18.91 -32.85
CA VAL A 510 32.29 19.36 -31.60
C VAL A 510 31.92 18.15 -30.72
N LYS A 511 32.40 18.14 -29.47
CA LYS A 511 32.13 17.10 -28.46
C LYS A 511 31.70 17.76 -27.14
N VAL A 512 30.42 17.60 -26.79
CA VAL A 512 29.83 18.14 -25.55
C VAL A 512 29.72 17.02 -24.51
N GLY A 513 30.23 17.26 -23.30
CA GLY A 513 30.17 16.31 -22.19
C GLY A 513 28.90 16.43 -21.35
N GLY A 514 28.57 17.64 -20.91
CA GLY A 514 27.33 17.96 -20.18
C GLY A 514 27.28 17.47 -18.73
N ARG A 515 27.71 16.24 -18.46
CA ARG A 515 27.86 15.68 -17.10
C ARG A 515 29.07 16.30 -16.40
N ASN A 516 28.87 16.79 -15.18
CA ASN A 516 29.99 17.06 -14.27
C ASN A 516 30.51 15.74 -13.72
N LEU A 517 31.83 15.55 -13.79
CA LEU A 517 32.55 14.37 -13.33
C LEU A 517 33.34 14.64 -12.04
N LEU A 518 33.20 15.84 -11.44
CA LEU A 518 33.85 16.23 -10.19
C LEU A 518 32.83 16.41 -9.06
N LEU A 519 32.81 15.44 -8.15
CA LEU A 519 31.98 15.41 -6.95
C LEU A 519 32.23 16.61 -6.03
N ASN A 520 31.20 17.02 -5.28
CA ASN A 520 31.26 17.98 -4.18
C ASN A 520 31.89 19.34 -4.55
N SER A 521 31.65 19.78 -5.80
CA SER A 521 32.35 20.91 -6.44
C SER A 521 31.62 22.26 -6.41
N SER A 522 30.43 22.31 -5.78
CA SER A 522 29.61 23.52 -5.64
C SER A 522 30.13 24.48 -4.57
N ALA A 523 30.78 23.95 -3.53
CA ALA A 523 31.25 24.72 -2.38
C ALA A 523 32.37 25.73 -2.72
N GLU A 524 32.30 26.90 -2.09
CA GLU A 524 33.35 27.94 -2.18
C GLU A 524 34.58 27.54 -1.36
N LYS A 525 35.71 27.40 -2.05
CA LYS A 525 37.03 27.18 -1.43
C LYS A 525 37.85 28.47 -1.56
N VAL A 526 38.10 29.10 -0.42
CA VAL A 526 38.89 30.34 -0.28
C VAL A 526 40.29 29.98 0.21
N SER A 527 41.34 30.49 -0.43
CA SER A 527 42.69 30.42 0.16
C SER A 527 43.00 31.67 0.98
N LEU A 528 43.85 31.48 2.00
CA LEU A 528 44.46 32.55 2.79
C LEU A 528 45.85 32.96 2.26
N THR A 529 46.27 32.39 1.12
CA THR A 529 47.53 32.66 0.42
C THR A 529 47.28 32.70 -1.09
N GLU A 530 48.25 33.11 -1.91
CA GLU A 530 48.06 33.10 -3.37
C GLU A 530 47.99 31.69 -3.99
N TYR A 531 48.19 30.61 -3.22
CA TYR A 531 48.03 29.22 -3.68
C TYR A 531 46.76 28.57 -3.11
N LEU A 532 45.95 27.95 -3.98
CA LEU A 532 44.78 27.14 -3.62
C LEU A 532 44.87 25.76 -4.31
N GLN A 533 45.05 24.71 -3.53
CA GLN A 533 44.85 23.33 -3.97
C GLN A 533 43.37 22.98 -3.81
N TYR A 534 42.62 22.89 -4.92
CA TYR A 534 41.16 22.84 -4.89
C TYR A 534 40.61 21.43 -4.56
N ALA A 535 41.05 20.41 -5.30
CA ALA A 535 40.64 19.01 -5.11
C ALA A 535 41.67 18.06 -5.75
N ASN A 536 41.76 16.82 -5.25
CA ASN A 536 42.36 15.72 -6.01
C ASN A 536 41.36 15.32 -7.12
N ILE A 537 41.83 15.28 -8.36
CA ILE A 537 41.05 14.96 -9.57
C ILE A 537 41.57 13.69 -10.26
N ALA A 538 42.53 12.96 -9.66
CA ALA A 538 43.05 11.72 -10.24
C ALA A 538 41.97 10.64 -10.43
N SER A 539 41.01 10.51 -9.49
CA SER A 539 39.90 9.56 -9.59
C SER A 539 39.03 9.78 -10.83
N VAL A 540 38.82 11.04 -11.23
CA VAL A 540 38.04 11.43 -12.42
C VAL A 540 38.66 10.83 -13.70
N PHE A 541 39.99 10.79 -13.77
CA PHE A 541 40.73 10.24 -14.92
C PHE A 541 41.06 8.75 -14.77
N ASP A 542 41.03 8.21 -13.55
CA ASP A 542 41.09 6.76 -13.31
C ASP A 542 39.79 6.07 -13.76
N GLU A 543 38.63 6.67 -13.49
CA GLU A 543 37.33 6.13 -13.91
C GLU A 543 37.01 6.48 -15.37
N HIS A 544 37.17 7.75 -15.77
CA HIS A 544 36.78 8.21 -17.11
C HIS A 544 37.95 8.33 -18.10
N GLY A 545 39.12 7.78 -17.76
CA GLY A 545 40.29 7.68 -18.63
C GLY A 545 40.96 9.01 -19.00
N VAL A 546 41.97 8.90 -19.87
CA VAL A 546 42.73 10.02 -20.45
C VAL A 546 42.12 10.53 -21.76
N GLY A 547 42.56 11.71 -22.21
CA GLY A 547 42.11 12.35 -23.45
C GLY A 547 41.57 13.76 -23.21
N GLN A 548 40.65 14.21 -24.07
CA GLN A 548 40.15 15.57 -24.09
C GLN A 548 39.04 15.82 -23.07
N PHE A 549 39.27 16.76 -22.16
CA PHE A 549 38.31 17.25 -21.16
C PHE A 549 38.20 18.77 -21.20
N THR A 550 37.08 19.31 -20.77
CA THR A 550 36.90 20.73 -20.48
C THR A 550 36.64 20.93 -18.99
N ILE A 551 37.39 21.86 -18.39
CA ILE A 551 37.28 22.26 -16.99
C ILE A 551 36.71 23.68 -16.97
N SER A 552 35.63 23.92 -16.25
CA SER A 552 35.04 25.27 -16.09
C SER A 552 34.72 25.57 -14.62
N PHE A 553 34.85 26.83 -14.21
CA PHE A 553 34.80 27.20 -12.79
C PHE A 553 34.44 28.68 -12.59
N ASP A 554 33.93 29.01 -11.41
CA ASP A 554 33.72 30.39 -10.96
C ASP A 554 34.91 30.81 -10.10
N MET A 555 35.55 31.94 -10.42
CA MET A 555 36.71 32.44 -9.66
C MET A 555 36.62 33.94 -9.42
N LYS A 556 37.07 34.37 -8.23
CA LYS A 556 37.36 35.76 -7.85
C LYS A 556 38.69 35.83 -7.09
N SER A 557 39.24 37.03 -6.89
CA SER A 557 40.37 37.27 -6.01
C SER A 557 40.36 38.71 -5.42
N PRO A 558 40.78 38.93 -4.15
CA PRO A 558 40.80 40.27 -3.56
C PRO A 558 41.63 41.32 -4.33
N VAL A 559 42.59 40.86 -5.13
CA VAL A 559 43.38 41.69 -6.04
C VAL A 559 43.22 41.14 -7.45
N ALA A 560 42.87 41.99 -8.42
CA ALA A 560 42.70 41.57 -9.80
C ALA A 560 44.02 41.16 -10.49
N GLY A 561 43.90 40.34 -11.53
CA GLY A 561 45.01 39.94 -12.41
C GLY A 561 45.31 38.45 -12.39
N ASN A 562 46.49 38.08 -12.87
CA ASN A 562 46.75 36.72 -13.34
C ASN A 562 46.84 35.66 -12.22
N ILE A 563 46.08 34.58 -12.42
CA ILE A 563 46.12 33.32 -11.68
C ILE A 563 46.38 32.18 -12.68
N GLN A 564 47.31 31.28 -12.36
CA GLN A 564 47.62 30.06 -13.10
C GLN A 564 46.75 28.90 -12.63
N VAL A 565 46.26 28.08 -13.56
CA VAL A 565 45.45 26.88 -13.30
C VAL A 565 46.11 25.67 -13.95
N TYR A 566 46.41 24.63 -13.16
CA TYR A 566 47.30 23.53 -13.53
C TYR A 566 47.17 22.29 -12.62
N CYS A 567 47.76 21.16 -13.04
CA CYS A 567 47.98 19.99 -12.18
C CYS A 567 49.11 20.25 -11.18
N ALA A 568 48.89 19.99 -9.89
CA ALA A 568 49.90 20.10 -8.84
C ALA A 568 49.89 18.91 -7.86
N ASP A 569 51.06 18.67 -7.27
CA ASP A 569 51.26 17.99 -5.99
C ASP A 569 52.61 18.45 -5.40
N ARG A 570 53.04 17.91 -4.25
CA ARG A 570 54.27 18.30 -3.53
C ARG A 570 55.54 18.13 -4.35
N ALA A 571 55.60 17.14 -5.23
CA ALA A 571 56.65 16.98 -6.23
C ALA A 571 56.08 16.61 -7.61
N ALA A 572 56.74 17.04 -8.69
CA ALA A 572 56.30 16.74 -10.06
C ALA A 572 56.30 15.23 -10.39
N SER A 573 57.06 14.42 -9.65
CA SER A 573 57.07 12.95 -9.70
C SER A 573 55.85 12.30 -9.05
N GLU A 574 55.11 13.02 -8.21
CA GLU A 574 53.93 12.51 -7.47
C GLU A 574 52.61 12.80 -8.20
N ILE A 575 52.67 13.55 -9.31
CA ILE A 575 51.51 13.87 -10.15
C ILE A 575 51.22 12.69 -11.12
N LYS A 576 50.06 12.06 -10.96
CA LYS A 576 49.58 10.93 -11.78
C LYS A 576 49.22 11.34 -13.22
N TYR A 577 48.44 12.40 -13.38
CA TYR A 577 47.95 12.92 -14.66
C TYR A 577 48.35 14.39 -14.85
N ASN A 578 48.66 14.78 -16.08
CA ASN A 578 49.13 16.13 -16.40
C ASN A 578 48.31 16.75 -17.54
N PHE A 579 48.16 18.06 -17.50
CA PHE A 579 47.67 18.89 -18.61
C PHE A 579 48.38 20.26 -18.61
N PRO A 580 48.47 20.96 -19.76
CA PRO A 580 49.13 22.26 -19.84
C PRO A 580 48.50 23.30 -18.91
N GLN A 581 49.34 24.05 -18.19
CA GLN A 581 48.89 25.19 -17.39
C GLN A 581 48.21 26.26 -18.26
N LYS A 582 47.17 26.92 -17.74
CA LYS A 582 46.55 28.09 -18.37
C LYS A 582 46.50 29.26 -17.40
N ILE A 583 46.70 30.47 -17.93
CA ILE A 583 46.61 31.73 -17.17
C ILE A 583 45.24 32.35 -17.41
N PHE A 584 44.60 32.81 -16.32
CA PHE A 584 43.36 33.59 -16.36
C PHE A 584 43.55 34.89 -15.59
N SER A 585 43.03 36.00 -16.11
CA SER A 585 43.01 37.28 -15.40
C SER A 585 41.77 37.34 -14.50
N ALA A 586 41.97 37.10 -13.20
CA ALA A 586 40.94 37.11 -12.17
C ALA A 586 40.40 38.52 -11.92
N THR A 587 39.11 38.58 -11.58
CA THR A 587 38.39 39.79 -11.18
C THR A 587 38.15 39.79 -9.66
N THR A 588 37.74 40.94 -9.10
CA THR A 588 37.37 41.05 -7.67
C THR A 588 36.01 40.42 -7.38
N GLU A 589 35.10 40.49 -8.35
CA GLU A 589 33.85 39.74 -8.37
C GLU A 589 34.01 38.35 -8.99
N TYR A 590 33.00 37.51 -8.85
CA TYR A 590 32.98 36.20 -9.51
C TYR A 590 32.79 36.32 -11.02
N ALA A 591 33.67 35.66 -11.77
CA ALA A 591 33.50 35.42 -13.20
C ALA A 591 33.65 33.93 -13.54
N ARG A 592 32.94 33.48 -14.59
CA ARG A 592 33.03 32.13 -15.14
C ARG A 592 34.24 32.03 -16.08
N TYR A 593 35.04 31.00 -15.92
CA TYR A 593 36.21 30.72 -16.76
C TYR A 593 36.20 29.25 -17.23
N SER A 594 36.89 28.95 -18.33
CA SER A 594 37.00 27.58 -18.85
C SER A 594 38.31 27.28 -19.58
N MET A 595 38.68 26.00 -19.60
CA MET A 595 39.80 25.45 -20.37
C MET A 595 39.50 24.04 -20.87
N THR A 596 39.55 23.85 -22.18
CA THR A 596 39.75 22.52 -22.77
C THR A 596 41.21 22.14 -22.63
N VAL A 597 41.46 20.89 -22.24
CA VAL A 597 42.78 20.31 -21.99
C VAL A 597 42.83 18.90 -22.56
N GLU A 598 44.01 18.52 -23.06
CA GLU A 598 44.33 17.12 -23.32
C GLU A 598 45.03 16.57 -22.08
N VAL A 599 44.36 15.64 -21.38
CA VAL A 599 44.84 15.04 -20.13
C VAL A 599 45.63 13.78 -20.46
N THR A 600 46.88 13.71 -20.00
CA THR A 600 47.78 12.59 -20.27
C THR A 600 48.29 11.95 -18.98
N LEU A 601 48.54 10.64 -19.01
CA LEU A 601 49.20 9.94 -17.89
C LEU A 601 50.67 10.39 -17.78
N ASN A 602 51.06 10.84 -16.59
CA ASN A 602 52.40 11.37 -16.28
C ASN A 602 53.22 10.39 -15.44
N ASN A 603 52.62 9.79 -14.41
CA ASN A 603 53.24 8.71 -13.62
C ASN A 603 52.19 7.66 -13.24
N ALA A 604 52.30 6.45 -13.80
CA ALA A 604 51.40 5.33 -13.50
C ALA A 604 51.46 4.86 -12.02
N SER A 605 52.58 5.10 -11.33
CA SER A 605 52.81 4.70 -9.94
C SER A 605 52.35 5.74 -8.92
N ALA A 606 51.88 6.90 -9.36
CA ALA A 606 51.31 7.93 -8.50
C ALA A 606 49.80 7.73 -8.27
N SER A 607 49.26 8.34 -7.22
CA SER A 607 47.85 8.21 -6.80
C SER A 607 47.09 9.53 -6.73
N ILE A 608 47.76 10.67 -6.94
CA ILE A 608 47.20 12.02 -6.74
C ILE A 608 47.43 12.86 -8.00
N THR A 609 46.50 13.77 -8.26
CA THR A 609 46.65 14.88 -9.22
C THR A 609 45.72 15.97 -8.74
N SER A 610 46.24 17.07 -8.19
CA SER A 610 45.37 18.11 -7.69
C SER A 610 45.15 19.22 -8.71
N LEU A 611 43.90 19.67 -8.85
CA LEU A 611 43.62 20.95 -9.52
C LEU A 611 44.09 22.08 -8.61
N ALA A 612 45.01 22.91 -9.09
CA ALA A 612 45.55 24.03 -8.33
C ALA A 612 45.34 25.37 -9.04
N PHE A 613 45.14 26.42 -8.24
CA PHE A 613 45.04 27.82 -8.64
C PHE A 613 46.14 28.61 -7.93
N TYR A 614 46.97 29.34 -8.68
CA TYR A 614 48.12 30.06 -8.15
C TYR A 614 48.19 31.50 -8.68
N GLY A 615 47.92 32.48 -7.83
CA GLY A 615 48.34 33.85 -8.02
C GLY A 615 49.83 34.00 -7.67
N THR A 616 50.55 34.94 -8.29
CA THR A 616 51.98 35.13 -7.99
C THR A 616 52.19 35.53 -6.52
N TYR A 617 53.06 34.85 -5.77
CA TYR A 617 53.36 35.19 -4.38
C TYR A 617 53.77 36.66 -4.19
N GLY A 618 53.28 37.28 -3.11
CA GLY A 618 53.52 38.69 -2.79
C GLY A 618 52.62 39.67 -3.56
N THR A 619 51.56 39.19 -4.21
CA THR A 619 50.59 40.04 -4.94
C THR A 619 49.23 40.14 -4.25
N GLY A 620 48.95 39.35 -3.21
CA GLY A 620 47.64 39.33 -2.53
C GLY A 620 46.52 38.70 -3.37
N ARG A 621 46.86 38.04 -4.49
CA ARG A 621 45.92 37.35 -5.38
C ARG A 621 45.49 36.00 -4.81
N PHE A 622 44.79 36.03 -3.69
CA PHE A 622 44.25 34.84 -3.03
C PHE A 622 43.07 34.29 -3.85
N PRO A 623 43.12 33.06 -4.39
CA PRO A 623 42.00 32.52 -5.16
C PRO A 623 40.81 32.18 -4.26
N SER A 624 39.60 32.53 -4.70
CA SER A 624 38.35 31.96 -4.18
C SER A 624 37.59 31.31 -5.34
N VAL A 625 37.35 30.01 -5.25
CA VAL A 625 36.87 29.19 -6.37
C VAL A 625 35.67 28.35 -5.96
N LYS A 626 34.66 28.25 -6.83
CA LYS A 626 33.47 27.40 -6.66
C LYS A 626 32.94 26.89 -8.01
N ASN A 627 31.90 26.06 -7.96
CA ASN A 627 31.17 25.58 -9.14
C ASN A 627 32.10 24.95 -10.19
N VAL A 628 33.06 24.12 -9.76
CA VAL A 628 34.07 23.53 -10.65
C VAL A 628 33.48 22.31 -11.37
N LYS A 629 33.33 22.41 -12.68
CA LYS A 629 32.84 21.34 -13.55
C LYS A 629 34.00 20.75 -14.34
N ILE A 630 34.12 19.43 -14.34
CA ILE A 630 34.98 18.69 -15.28
C ILE A 630 34.05 17.86 -16.17
N GLU A 631 34.16 18.01 -17.49
CA GLU A 631 33.34 17.28 -18.47
C GLU A 631 34.21 16.79 -19.63
N ARG A 632 33.86 15.67 -20.26
CA ARG A 632 34.57 15.16 -21.46
C ARG A 632 34.29 16.06 -22.68
N GLY A 633 35.27 16.22 -23.56
CA GLY A 633 35.11 16.99 -24.80
C GLY A 633 35.60 18.44 -24.73
N ASN A 634 35.19 19.26 -25.70
CA ASN A 634 35.80 20.56 -26.03
C ASN A 634 34.88 21.79 -25.90
N ILE A 635 33.68 21.62 -25.34
CA ILE A 635 32.77 22.71 -25.00
C ILE A 635 32.51 22.70 -23.50
N ALA A 636 32.57 23.88 -22.87
CA ALA A 636 32.12 24.06 -21.50
C ALA A 636 30.61 24.26 -21.47
N THR A 637 29.92 23.56 -20.58
CA THR A 637 28.49 23.76 -20.30
C THR A 637 28.28 24.45 -18.94
N ASP A 638 27.06 24.91 -18.68
CA ASP A 638 26.71 25.55 -17.41
C ASP A 638 26.93 24.61 -16.21
N TYR A 639 27.17 25.20 -15.04
CA TYR A 639 27.48 24.42 -13.85
C TYR A 639 26.29 23.57 -13.41
N THR A 640 26.58 22.29 -13.18
CA THR A 640 25.71 21.34 -12.49
C THR A 640 26.54 20.60 -11.43
N PRO A 641 25.94 20.16 -10.31
CA PRO A 641 26.54 19.12 -9.48
C PRO A 641 26.87 17.87 -10.30
N ALA A 642 27.70 16.97 -9.74
CA ALA A 642 27.80 15.63 -10.30
C ALA A 642 26.50 14.85 -9.98
N PRO A 643 25.99 13.96 -10.87
CA PRO A 643 24.78 13.19 -10.60
C PRO A 643 24.80 12.45 -9.26
N GLU A 644 25.96 11.95 -8.88
CA GLU A 644 26.22 11.21 -7.64
C GLU A 644 26.04 12.10 -6.39
N ASP A 645 26.34 13.40 -6.48
CA ASP A 645 26.07 14.37 -5.39
C ASP A 645 24.55 14.52 -5.16
N VAL A 646 23.73 14.33 -6.21
CA VAL A 646 22.26 14.44 -6.16
C VAL A 646 21.63 13.12 -5.70
N GLU A 647 22.13 11.99 -6.20
CA GLU A 647 21.71 10.65 -5.78
C GLU A 647 21.99 10.41 -4.29
N GLN A 648 23.21 10.74 -3.81
CA GLN A 648 23.58 10.58 -2.40
C GLN A 648 22.70 11.44 -1.47
N ASN A 649 22.46 12.71 -1.83
CA ASN A 649 21.56 13.58 -1.06
C ASN A 649 20.12 13.04 -1.02
N THR A 650 19.65 12.42 -2.12
CA THR A 650 18.34 11.75 -2.16
C THR A 650 18.31 10.54 -1.23
N VAL A 651 19.35 9.71 -1.25
CA VAL A 651 19.50 8.55 -0.36
C VAL A 651 19.57 8.96 1.11
N ASP A 652 20.29 10.03 1.45
CA ASP A 652 20.41 10.50 2.84
C ASP A 652 19.11 11.10 3.38
N VAL A 653 18.33 11.81 2.54
CA VAL A 653 16.97 12.25 2.88
C VAL A 653 16.04 11.06 3.09
N VAL A 654 16.07 10.05 2.22
CA VAL A 654 15.27 8.83 2.35
C VAL A 654 15.65 8.03 3.61
N ASN A 655 16.95 7.88 3.91
CA ASN A 655 17.43 7.21 5.11
C ASN A 655 17.02 7.95 6.40
N THR A 656 17.09 9.29 6.38
CA THR A 656 16.66 10.13 7.51
C THR A 656 15.16 10.00 7.75
N ALA A 657 14.34 10.09 6.69
CA ALA A 657 12.90 9.91 6.77
C ALA A 657 12.51 8.48 7.22
N THR A 658 13.17 7.46 6.67
CA THR A 658 12.97 6.04 7.06
C THR A 658 13.33 5.80 8.52
N THR A 659 14.41 6.40 9.01
CA THR A 659 14.81 6.30 10.42
C THR A 659 13.78 6.95 11.34
N ALA A 660 13.35 8.18 11.03
CA ALA A 660 12.31 8.88 11.80
C ALA A 660 10.97 8.12 11.80
N LEU A 661 10.57 7.57 10.64
CA LEU A 661 9.36 6.76 10.50
C LEU A 661 9.45 5.47 11.32
N ASN A 662 10.58 4.76 11.27
CA ASN A 662 10.79 3.53 12.05
C ASN A 662 10.78 3.81 13.57
N THR A 663 11.35 4.93 14.02
CA THR A 663 11.24 5.37 15.42
C THR A 663 9.77 5.64 15.80
N ALA A 664 9.04 6.43 15.01
CA ALA A 664 7.64 6.74 15.27
C ALA A 664 6.73 5.49 15.24
N ILE A 665 6.99 4.54 14.35
CA ILE A 665 6.31 3.23 14.31
C ILE A 665 6.64 2.43 15.57
N THR A 666 7.89 2.41 16.03
CA THR A 666 8.30 1.68 17.25
C THR A 666 7.65 2.27 18.50
N GLU A 667 7.70 3.60 18.66
CA GLU A 667 7.06 4.32 19.77
C GLU A 667 5.53 4.11 19.77
N SER A 668 4.90 4.16 18.59
CA SER A 668 3.46 3.88 18.43
C SER A 668 3.12 2.41 18.74
N ALA A 669 3.93 1.46 18.27
CA ALA A 669 3.74 0.04 18.52
C ALA A 669 3.92 -0.30 20.01
N GLU A 670 4.88 0.33 20.70
CA GLU A 670 5.03 0.19 22.15
C GLU A 670 3.88 0.85 22.94
N ALA A 671 3.33 1.97 22.45
CA ALA A 671 2.16 2.60 23.06
C ALA A 671 0.91 1.71 22.89
N ILE A 672 0.65 1.24 21.67
CA ILE A 672 -0.43 0.29 21.36
C ILE A 672 -0.28 -1.00 22.17
N THR A 673 0.92 -1.57 22.25
CA THR A 673 1.18 -2.79 23.04
C THR A 673 0.95 -2.53 24.53
N ARG A 674 1.34 -1.37 25.06
CA ARG A 674 1.07 -0.98 26.45
C ARG A 674 -0.41 -0.75 26.72
N GLU A 675 -1.20 -0.27 25.75
CA GLU A 675 -2.64 -0.07 25.94
C GLU A 675 -3.43 -1.38 25.81
N ILE A 676 -3.08 -2.23 24.83
CA ILE A 676 -3.62 -3.59 24.70
C ILE A 676 -3.31 -4.40 25.96
N ALA A 677 -2.09 -4.31 26.52
CA ALA A 677 -1.72 -5.03 27.74
C ALA A 677 -2.44 -4.54 29.02
N LYS A 678 -3.16 -3.41 29.00
CA LYS A 678 -4.07 -2.98 30.08
C LYS A 678 -5.51 -3.47 29.87
N THR A 679 -5.92 -3.65 28.61
CA THR A 679 -7.33 -3.84 28.20
C THR A 679 -7.66 -5.27 27.80
N TYR A 680 -6.66 -6.09 27.44
CA TYR A 680 -6.83 -7.47 27.00
C TYR A 680 -5.95 -8.44 27.81
N THR A 681 -6.61 -9.31 28.59
CA THR A 681 -6.02 -10.56 29.11
C THR A 681 -5.48 -11.39 27.93
N THR A 682 -4.24 -11.88 27.99
CA THR A 682 -3.70 -12.63 26.84
C THR A 682 -4.44 -13.96 26.65
N LYS A 683 -4.37 -14.54 25.45
CA LYS A 683 -4.97 -15.86 25.20
C LYS A 683 -4.39 -16.92 26.15
N THR A 684 -3.10 -16.85 26.49
CA THR A 684 -2.48 -17.75 27.47
C THR A 684 -3.12 -17.60 28.84
N ASP A 685 -3.23 -16.37 29.35
CA ASP A 685 -3.85 -16.09 30.65
C ASP A 685 -5.33 -16.47 30.68
N LEU A 686 -6.05 -16.32 29.56
CA LEU A 686 -7.45 -16.71 29.41
C LEU A 686 -7.63 -18.23 29.39
N GLU A 687 -6.76 -18.99 28.70
CA GLU A 687 -6.78 -20.45 28.79
C GLU A 687 -6.34 -20.94 30.18
N THR A 688 -5.33 -20.32 30.83
CA THR A 688 -4.98 -20.62 32.22
C THR A 688 -6.13 -20.35 33.18
N TYR A 689 -6.84 -19.22 33.04
CA TYR A 689 -8.03 -18.91 33.82
C TYR A 689 -9.18 -19.91 33.57
N LYS A 690 -9.39 -20.33 32.31
CA LYS A 690 -10.35 -21.40 31.97
C LYS A 690 -9.96 -22.74 32.59
N GLU A 691 -8.68 -23.09 32.61
CA GLU A 691 -8.20 -24.31 33.28
C GLU A 691 -8.41 -24.22 34.80
N GLU A 692 -8.05 -23.11 35.45
CA GLU A 692 -8.32 -22.88 36.88
C GLU A 692 -9.83 -22.94 37.23
N VAL A 693 -10.69 -22.38 36.37
CA VAL A 693 -12.16 -22.42 36.56
C VAL A 693 -12.74 -23.81 36.28
N SER A 694 -12.26 -24.52 35.26
CA SER A 694 -12.74 -25.88 34.91
C SER A 694 -12.28 -26.93 35.93
N LEU A 695 -11.10 -26.74 36.52
CA LEU A 695 -10.62 -27.55 37.65
C LEU A 695 -11.40 -27.26 38.95
N ALA A 696 -12.02 -26.08 39.08
CA ALA A 696 -12.85 -25.74 40.23
C ALA A 696 -14.30 -26.22 40.13
N ILE A 697 -14.85 -26.39 38.92
CA ILE A 697 -16.23 -26.83 38.68
C ILE A 697 -16.28 -27.81 37.49
N THR A 698 -16.58 -29.07 37.76
CA THR A 698 -16.82 -30.09 36.72
C THR A 698 -18.30 -30.46 36.67
N GLN A 699 -18.99 -30.03 35.61
CA GLN A 699 -20.36 -30.45 35.32
C GLN A 699 -20.37 -31.48 34.18
N THR A 700 -21.12 -32.55 34.36
CA THR A 700 -21.38 -33.58 33.34
C THR A 700 -22.88 -33.66 33.03
N ALA A 701 -23.28 -34.55 32.13
CA ALA A 701 -24.70 -34.80 31.84
C ALA A 701 -25.45 -35.51 33.00
N GLU A 702 -24.73 -36.11 33.96
CA GLU A 702 -25.32 -36.90 35.05
C GLU A 702 -25.07 -36.31 36.46
N ASP A 703 -24.03 -35.48 36.64
CA ASP A 703 -23.65 -34.94 37.96
C ASP A 703 -22.95 -33.56 37.90
N PHE A 704 -22.96 -32.83 39.01
CA PHE A 704 -22.31 -31.52 39.21
C PHE A 704 -21.36 -31.59 40.41
N ASN A 705 -20.05 -31.58 40.15
CA ASN A 705 -19.02 -31.75 41.17
C ASN A 705 -18.13 -30.49 41.30
N LEU A 706 -17.72 -30.17 42.52
CA LEU A 706 -17.05 -28.93 42.89
C LEU A 706 -15.97 -29.23 43.93
N GLU A 707 -14.71 -29.29 43.50
CA GLU A 707 -13.62 -29.71 44.38
C GLU A 707 -13.05 -28.55 45.22
N PHE A 708 -12.97 -28.78 46.54
CA PHE A 708 -12.49 -27.79 47.52
C PHE A 708 -10.97 -27.87 47.78
N THR A 709 -10.23 -28.61 46.95
CA THR A 709 -8.83 -29.01 47.14
C THR A 709 -7.88 -27.84 47.45
N ASN A 710 -8.08 -26.69 46.80
CA ASN A 710 -7.23 -25.50 46.96
C ASN A 710 -7.90 -24.35 47.74
N TYR A 711 -8.91 -24.62 48.57
CA TYR A 711 -9.63 -23.57 49.33
C TYR A 711 -8.70 -22.71 50.22
N ASP A 712 -7.68 -23.31 50.83
CA ASP A 712 -6.79 -22.60 51.76
C ASP A 712 -5.83 -21.63 51.04
N GLU A 713 -5.32 -22.03 49.87
CA GLU A 713 -4.53 -21.16 49.00
C GLU A 713 -5.36 -19.99 48.47
N ARG A 714 -6.65 -20.23 48.18
CA ARG A 714 -7.58 -19.19 47.72
C ARG A 714 -7.88 -18.18 48.83
N VAL A 715 -8.16 -18.61 50.06
CA VAL A 715 -8.37 -17.70 51.20
C VAL A 715 -7.08 -16.94 51.56
N THR A 716 -5.90 -17.54 51.43
CA THR A 716 -4.63 -16.84 51.67
C THR A 716 -4.25 -15.85 50.57
N LYS A 717 -4.73 -16.01 49.33
CA LYS A 717 -4.61 -15.05 48.21
C LYS A 717 -5.61 -13.88 48.24
N LEU A 718 -6.62 -13.89 49.12
CA LEU A 718 -7.49 -12.73 49.33
C LEU A 718 -6.75 -11.59 50.05
N ASP A 719 -7.31 -10.38 49.99
CA ASP A 719 -6.83 -9.21 50.72
C ASP A 719 -7.93 -8.58 51.60
N GLY A 720 -7.52 -7.73 52.54
CA GLY A 720 -8.42 -6.93 53.37
C GLY A 720 -9.40 -7.73 54.24
N ASP A 721 -10.55 -7.11 54.51
CA ASP A 721 -11.55 -7.63 55.46
C ASP A 721 -12.16 -8.97 55.01
N THR A 722 -12.33 -9.19 53.71
CA THR A 722 -12.87 -10.44 53.15
C THR A 722 -12.04 -11.67 53.57
N LYS A 723 -10.71 -11.54 53.62
CA LYS A 723 -9.81 -12.59 54.14
C LYS A 723 -10.00 -12.84 55.63
N SER A 724 -10.34 -11.81 56.40
CA SER A 724 -10.66 -11.92 57.82
C SER A 724 -11.95 -12.72 58.03
N GLU A 725 -13.02 -12.35 57.32
CA GLU A 725 -14.33 -13.02 57.40
C GLU A 725 -14.25 -14.52 57.03
N PHE A 726 -13.63 -14.85 55.89
CA PHE A 726 -13.43 -16.25 55.49
C PHE A 726 -12.51 -17.03 56.45
N SER A 727 -11.55 -16.35 57.10
CA SER A 727 -10.72 -16.97 58.14
C SER A 727 -11.51 -17.30 59.41
N GLU A 728 -12.46 -16.46 59.83
CA GLU A 728 -13.38 -16.77 60.95
C GLU A 728 -14.34 -17.93 60.60
N ILE A 729 -14.83 -18.00 59.36
CA ILE A 729 -15.64 -19.14 58.88
C ILE A 729 -14.83 -20.44 58.91
N LYS A 730 -13.57 -20.43 58.46
CA LYS A 730 -12.66 -21.60 58.49
C LYS A 730 -12.40 -22.13 59.90
N LYS A 731 -12.49 -21.29 60.95
CA LYS A 731 -12.44 -21.77 62.35
C LYS A 731 -13.61 -22.68 62.69
N HIS A 732 -14.73 -22.61 61.98
CA HIS A 732 -15.98 -23.30 62.31
C HIS A 732 -16.40 -24.38 61.29
N ILE A 733 -15.97 -24.27 60.03
CA ILE A 733 -16.26 -25.23 58.96
C ILE A 733 -14.94 -25.62 58.29
N ARG A 734 -14.65 -26.92 58.19
CA ARG A 734 -13.40 -27.46 57.64
C ARG A 734 -13.65 -28.68 56.76
N PHE A 735 -12.88 -28.81 55.69
CA PHE A 735 -12.82 -30.00 54.83
C PHE A 735 -11.45 -30.65 55.05
N ILE A 736 -11.42 -31.88 55.58
CA ILE A 736 -10.18 -32.60 55.96
C ILE A 736 -10.37 -34.08 55.67
N ASP A 737 -9.42 -34.74 55.00
CA ASP A 737 -9.37 -36.18 54.73
C ASP A 737 -10.70 -36.76 54.17
N GLY A 738 -11.35 -36.04 53.23
CA GLY A 738 -12.63 -36.44 52.63
C GLY A 738 -13.86 -36.29 53.55
N LYS A 739 -13.76 -35.48 54.61
CA LYS A 739 -14.80 -35.26 55.62
C LYS A 739 -15.14 -33.78 55.74
N ILE A 740 -16.38 -33.45 56.09
CA ILE A 740 -16.78 -32.10 56.49
C ILE A 740 -16.90 -32.06 58.02
N ILE A 741 -16.16 -31.16 58.67
CA ILE A 741 -16.18 -30.96 60.12
C ILE A 741 -16.85 -29.62 60.43
N LEU A 742 -17.93 -29.65 61.22
CA LEU A 742 -18.63 -28.47 61.71
C LEU A 742 -18.43 -28.33 63.23
N GLY A 743 -18.01 -27.15 63.66
CA GLY A 743 -17.67 -26.83 65.04
C GLY A 743 -16.31 -26.13 65.14
N GLN A 744 -16.14 -25.28 66.15
CA GLN A 744 -14.92 -24.47 66.32
C GLN A 744 -13.67 -25.36 66.45
N VAL A 745 -12.52 -24.94 65.90
CA VAL A 745 -11.23 -25.61 66.12
C VAL A 745 -10.97 -25.77 67.62
N ALA A 746 -10.55 -26.97 68.03
CA ALA A 746 -10.35 -27.39 69.43
C ALA A 746 -11.59 -27.34 70.34
N ASN A 747 -12.81 -27.19 69.80
CA ASN A 747 -14.03 -27.51 70.56
C ASN A 747 -14.11 -29.04 70.76
N PRO A 748 -14.34 -29.53 71.99
CA PRO A 748 -14.50 -30.97 72.23
C PRO A 748 -15.74 -31.57 71.57
N PHE A 749 -16.79 -30.79 71.27
CA PHE A 749 -18.01 -31.26 70.62
C PHE A 749 -18.15 -30.72 69.19
N ILE A 750 -18.17 -31.63 68.21
CA ILE A 750 -18.20 -31.31 66.77
C ILE A 750 -19.11 -32.29 66.00
N LEU A 751 -19.55 -31.87 64.81
CA LEU A 751 -20.16 -32.77 63.82
C LEU A 751 -19.09 -33.16 62.78
N GLU A 752 -19.06 -34.43 62.39
CA GLU A 752 -18.24 -34.96 61.31
C GLU A 752 -19.13 -35.67 60.27
N ILE A 753 -19.21 -35.12 59.07
CA ILE A 753 -19.92 -35.71 57.93
C ILE A 753 -18.91 -36.52 57.12
N ARG A 754 -19.21 -37.81 56.95
CA ARG A 754 -18.46 -38.80 56.16
C ARG A 754 -19.35 -39.33 55.04
N ASN A 755 -18.76 -39.91 53.99
CA ASN A 755 -19.47 -40.44 52.81
C ASN A 755 -20.72 -41.29 53.12
N ASN A 756 -20.72 -42.07 54.20
CA ASN A 756 -21.81 -42.97 54.59
C ASN A 756 -22.48 -42.64 55.95
N ARG A 757 -22.02 -41.63 56.68
CA ARG A 757 -22.47 -41.32 58.06
C ARG A 757 -22.40 -39.83 58.39
N ILE A 758 -23.35 -39.36 59.22
CA ILE A 758 -23.29 -38.06 59.89
C ILE A 758 -23.08 -38.32 61.38
N CYS A 759 -21.90 -38.00 61.90
CA CYS A 759 -21.48 -38.35 63.26
C CYS A 759 -21.39 -37.12 64.18
N PHE A 760 -21.86 -37.26 65.42
CA PHE A 760 -21.58 -36.36 66.52
C PHE A 760 -20.38 -36.90 67.29
N ILE A 761 -19.32 -36.11 67.39
CA ILE A 761 -18.08 -36.46 68.07
C ILE A 761 -17.97 -35.61 69.33
N GLN A 762 -17.71 -36.25 70.47
CA GLN A 762 -17.37 -35.58 71.72
C GLN A 762 -16.04 -36.10 72.26
N ASP A 763 -15.11 -35.20 72.59
CA ASP A 763 -13.79 -35.52 73.14
C ASP A 763 -12.99 -36.52 72.26
N GLY A 764 -13.22 -36.46 70.93
CA GLY A 764 -12.65 -37.37 69.94
C GLY A 764 -13.39 -38.70 69.74
N VAL A 765 -14.46 -38.96 70.49
CA VAL A 765 -15.25 -40.21 70.46
C VAL A 765 -16.60 -40.00 69.76
N GLU A 766 -16.98 -40.92 68.89
CA GLU A 766 -18.32 -40.93 68.25
C GLU A 766 -19.40 -41.28 69.28
N VAL A 767 -20.25 -40.31 69.64
CA VAL A 767 -21.29 -40.46 70.68
C VAL A 767 -22.70 -40.69 70.13
N ALA A 768 -22.96 -40.23 68.91
CA ALA A 768 -24.19 -40.50 68.15
C ALA A 768 -23.91 -40.39 66.65
N TYR A 769 -24.67 -41.09 65.81
CA TYR A 769 -24.57 -40.92 64.35
C TYR A 769 -25.85 -41.32 63.62
N LEU A 770 -26.07 -40.74 62.44
CA LEU A 770 -26.99 -41.26 61.43
C LEU A 770 -26.18 -42.04 60.38
N SER A 771 -26.67 -43.20 59.99
CA SER A 771 -26.07 -44.04 58.94
C SER A 771 -27.13 -44.50 57.93
N ASN A 772 -26.70 -44.70 56.69
CA ASN A 772 -27.47 -45.35 55.62
C ASN A 772 -26.84 -46.70 55.18
N GLU A 773 -25.93 -47.26 55.98
CA GLU A 773 -25.37 -48.59 55.75
C GLU A 773 -26.50 -49.64 55.62
N ALA A 774 -26.33 -50.54 54.65
CA ALA A 774 -27.33 -51.54 54.24
C ALA A 774 -28.72 -50.96 53.87
N GLN A 775 -28.78 -49.72 53.34
CA GLN A 775 -30.00 -49.02 52.93
C GLN A 775 -31.09 -48.90 54.02
N THR A 776 -30.65 -48.82 55.29
CA THR A 776 -31.54 -48.57 56.41
C THR A 776 -31.13 -47.30 57.13
N GLN A 777 -31.96 -46.24 57.03
CA GLN A 777 -31.78 -45.03 57.81
C GLN A 777 -31.90 -45.35 59.30
N LYS A 778 -30.79 -45.24 60.03
CA LYS A 778 -30.72 -45.53 61.46
C LYS A 778 -30.02 -44.39 62.19
N LEU A 779 -30.67 -43.89 63.25
CA LEU A 779 -30.08 -43.01 64.25
C LEU A 779 -29.57 -43.86 65.42
N TYR A 780 -28.27 -43.78 65.67
CA TYR A 780 -27.60 -44.39 66.81
C TYR A 780 -27.23 -43.30 67.82
N ILE A 781 -27.46 -43.56 69.10
CA ILE A 781 -27.09 -42.71 70.23
C ILE A 781 -26.55 -43.65 71.31
N ASN A 782 -25.33 -43.45 71.78
CA ASN A 782 -24.66 -44.39 72.68
C ASN A 782 -25.18 -44.31 74.12
N ASP A 783 -25.51 -43.10 74.58
CA ASP A 783 -26.29 -42.84 75.80
C ASP A 783 -27.22 -41.64 75.56
N GLY A 784 -28.46 -41.71 76.05
CA GLY A 784 -29.58 -40.87 75.57
C GLY A 784 -30.59 -40.52 76.65
N HIS A 785 -30.34 -39.44 77.38
CA HIS A 785 -31.17 -39.03 78.52
C HIS A 785 -32.33 -38.09 78.09
N ILE A 786 -33.51 -38.66 77.85
CA ILE A 786 -34.69 -37.93 77.32
C ILE A 786 -35.50 -37.29 78.46
N VAL A 787 -35.26 -35.99 78.71
CA VAL A 787 -35.78 -35.27 79.89
C VAL A 787 -37.25 -34.81 79.79
N LYS A 788 -37.82 -34.66 78.58
CA LYS A 788 -39.18 -34.09 78.39
C LYS A 788 -40.26 -35.12 78.04
N SER A 789 -40.10 -35.85 76.94
CA SER A 789 -41.11 -36.81 76.47
C SER A 789 -40.55 -37.70 75.35
N LEU A 790 -40.93 -38.98 75.32
CA LEU A 790 -40.64 -39.90 74.23
C LEU A 790 -41.96 -40.40 73.60
N ARG A 791 -42.14 -40.12 72.29
CA ARG A 791 -43.22 -40.65 71.43
C ARG A 791 -42.60 -41.40 70.25
N ILE A 792 -43.05 -42.64 70.04
CA ILE A 792 -42.64 -43.54 68.96
C ILE A 792 -43.88 -43.77 68.10
N GLY A 793 -43.97 -43.10 66.95
CA GLY A 793 -45.16 -43.07 66.10
C GLY A 793 -46.39 -42.58 66.87
N ASN A 794 -47.42 -43.41 66.98
CA ASN A 794 -48.64 -43.10 67.74
C ASN A 794 -48.62 -43.59 69.19
N TYR A 795 -47.46 -43.92 69.76
CA TYR A 795 -47.34 -44.40 71.14
C TYR A 795 -46.40 -43.51 71.94
N ALA A 796 -46.76 -43.14 73.16
CA ALA A 796 -45.93 -42.30 74.01
C ALA A 796 -45.81 -42.87 75.43
N PHE A 797 -44.67 -42.58 76.06
CA PHE A 797 -44.49 -42.78 77.50
C PHE A 797 -45.19 -41.65 78.25
N VAL A 798 -46.36 -41.94 78.82
CA VAL A 798 -47.18 -40.97 79.57
C VAL A 798 -47.08 -41.30 81.07
N PRO A 799 -46.72 -40.36 81.94
CA PRO A 799 -46.78 -40.56 83.39
C PRO A 799 -48.24 -40.68 83.85
N ARG A 800 -48.49 -41.48 84.88
CA ARG A 800 -49.77 -41.55 85.60
C ARG A 800 -49.67 -40.78 86.92
N ASP A 801 -50.84 -40.41 87.45
CA ASP A 801 -50.99 -39.68 88.71
C ASP A 801 -50.46 -40.46 89.93
N ASN A 802 -50.25 -41.77 89.80
CA ASN A 802 -49.62 -42.63 90.82
C ASN A 802 -48.10 -42.79 90.65
N GLY A 803 -47.44 -41.95 89.85
CA GLY A 803 -45.99 -41.95 89.61
C GLY A 803 -45.49 -43.00 88.61
N ASN A 804 -46.32 -43.97 88.21
CA ASN A 804 -45.91 -45.00 87.25
C ASN A 804 -45.98 -44.49 85.81
N LEU A 805 -44.96 -44.80 85.01
CA LEU A 805 -44.92 -44.52 83.58
C LEU A 805 -45.78 -45.52 82.79
N SER A 806 -46.27 -45.14 81.61
CA SER A 806 -46.99 -46.07 80.72
C SER A 806 -46.80 -45.75 79.25
N PHE A 807 -46.25 -46.71 78.52
CA PHE A 807 -46.24 -46.69 77.06
C PHE A 807 -47.64 -47.05 76.54
N ARG A 808 -48.35 -46.08 75.96
CA ARG A 808 -49.71 -46.27 75.44
C ARG A 808 -49.90 -45.56 74.10
N LYS A 809 -50.86 -46.03 73.31
CA LYS A 809 -51.28 -45.29 72.11
C LYS A 809 -51.84 -43.94 72.56
N VAL A 810 -51.32 -42.88 71.97
CA VAL A 810 -51.83 -41.51 72.07
C VAL A 810 -52.33 -41.10 70.69
N THR A 811 -53.42 -40.34 70.66
CA THR A 811 -53.83 -39.56 69.50
C THR A 811 -52.90 -38.36 69.40
#